data_AF-A0A9P7GH51-F1
#
_entry.id   AF-A0A9P7GH51-F1
#
_cell.length_a   1.000
_cell.length_b   1.000
_cell.length_c   1.000
_cell.angle_alpha   90.00
_cell.angle_beta   90.00
_cell.angle_gamma   90.00
#
_symmetry.space_group_name_H-M   'P 1'
#
loop_
_entity.id
_entity.type
_entity.pdbx_description
1 polymer ?
#
loop_
_entity_poly.entity_id
_entity_poly.type
_entity_poly.pdbx_seq_one_letter_code
_entity_poly.pdbx_strand_id
1 'polypeptide(L)'
;MNISFTLDDYHHASFVMGHGSKSTNAHDINVFSCTELSEKPHILRVSVEPGSAFLFDYMVYTRTAAKPANGTISDMSMTSMAPDIPTPSEATSTTKRHNIATFAGAIGGSVGVLAVVSLALAFSIIRRRRGYERRERGSLHTEASEDSPRMIGPAPFVPRFFPGTQLPADPPPYHESLAIASSLSMPGSASDLSIISSSESGMSGHSDMLLHNSNHVAVSPVSTGMSSTSPYGMPRRQGRSYADIPPTSPPPPLDDLLVPPPPFGFVVALRPPGDLMGVETAVSPSAAEDLATFKAQFKGDIVTPGDAEYHQALNRWAFNAKRHAKVVAFVKDSEDVALAIKYARSNALPIAIRGGGHSAAGGSSSEGGLVVDLSRHLKGARVDPDKKLAYVDGGALWETVDKKAIKHGLATVGGTVNHTGVAGLTLGGGYGWLTCEHGMAIDNLVQATLVTADSSILTVSEAENPDLFFGIRGGGSNFGVVTEFVFKLHPQRATVYHGMVTFPLTALEKIVEETAKWWANVGEREAMYQFLNLGPDDKSGVTLLLFYNGTEAEGRSNFKAFFDIGPLADYTKEIPYESANESLNGEMFRGQGIFLKGGSLRRPEYHSIMQAYEKITSVSNPKARVHIVFEFFPLGKVLSIPQGVTAFRRDPTATFALMVRWKEGYEPEQEKEVANEAISIILNEQKLAGSKGFGYGNYDPEAVVGDKAKAAFAENYPRLQAIKKRYDPEVIFNKWFAITPA
;
A
#
# COMPACT_ATOMS: atom_id res chain seq x y z
N MET A 1 -14.15 -24.05 -37.25
CA MET A 1 -13.03 -24.07 -36.27
C MET A 1 -12.76 -25.53 -35.93
N ASN A 2 -11.51 -25.98 -36.06
CA ASN A 2 -11.16 -27.40 -35.99
C ASN A 2 -10.22 -27.66 -34.81
N ILE A 3 -10.78 -28.02 -33.65
CA ILE A 3 -9.97 -28.30 -32.46
C ILE A 3 -9.59 -29.77 -32.46
N SER A 4 -8.29 -30.05 -32.28
CA SER A 4 -7.74 -31.38 -32.11
C SER A 4 -6.89 -31.50 -30.85
N PHE A 5 -6.82 -32.73 -30.33
CA PHE A 5 -6.10 -33.04 -29.10
C PHE A 5 -5.15 -34.22 -29.34
N THR A 6 -3.94 -34.10 -28.80
CA THR A 6 -2.90 -35.15 -28.81
C THR A 6 -2.32 -35.27 -27.40
N LEU A 7 -2.22 -36.50 -26.87
CA LEU A 7 -1.54 -36.77 -25.59
C LEU A 7 -0.29 -37.58 -25.89
N ASP A 8 0.89 -37.02 -25.63
CA ASP A 8 2.17 -37.48 -26.19
C ASP A 8 2.04 -37.70 -27.73
N ASP A 9 2.26 -38.92 -28.20
CA ASP A 9 2.10 -39.34 -29.61
C ASP A 9 0.68 -39.86 -29.93
N TYR A 10 -0.20 -40.00 -28.94
CA TYR A 10 -1.55 -40.52 -29.13
C TYR A 10 -2.51 -39.43 -29.64
N HIS A 11 -2.71 -39.40 -30.96
CA HIS A 11 -3.75 -38.61 -31.63
C HIS A 11 -5.12 -39.28 -31.48
N HIS A 12 -6.11 -38.59 -30.88
CA HIS A 12 -7.40 -39.26 -30.59
C HIS A 12 -8.70 -38.50 -30.88
N ALA A 13 -8.67 -37.20 -31.18
CA ALA A 13 -9.87 -36.48 -31.64
C ALA A 13 -9.56 -35.25 -32.49
N SER A 14 -10.39 -34.99 -33.49
CA SER A 14 -10.54 -33.70 -34.17
C SER A 14 -12.03 -33.42 -34.36
N PHE A 15 -12.51 -32.24 -33.95
CA PHE A 15 -13.92 -31.87 -34.10
C PHE A 15 -14.07 -30.53 -34.84
N VAL A 16 -15.11 -30.45 -35.68
CA VAL A 16 -15.39 -29.31 -36.56
C VAL A 16 -16.64 -28.59 -36.04
N MET A 17 -16.49 -27.36 -35.54
CA MET A 17 -17.67 -26.50 -35.30
C MET A 17 -18.19 -25.94 -36.62
N GLY A 18 -19.37 -26.43 -37.04
CA GLY A 18 -20.15 -25.88 -38.15
C GLY A 18 -21.20 -24.86 -37.68
N HIS A 19 -21.41 -23.81 -38.46
CA HIS A 19 -22.45 -22.80 -38.18
C HIS A 19 -23.84 -23.36 -38.51
N GLY A 20 -24.61 -23.68 -37.47
CA GLY A 20 -26.06 -23.90 -37.58
C GLY A 20 -26.54 -25.31 -37.29
N SER A 21 -26.75 -25.63 -36.02
CA SER A 21 -27.68 -26.68 -35.58
C SER A 21 -28.13 -26.40 -34.15
N LYS A 22 -29.42 -26.59 -33.86
CA LYS A 22 -29.96 -26.59 -32.50
C LYS A 22 -29.90 -28.01 -31.94
N SER A 23 -29.76 -28.13 -30.62
CA SER A 23 -29.97 -29.38 -29.85
C SER A 23 -28.94 -30.50 -30.05
N THR A 24 -27.83 -30.43 -29.32
CA THR A 24 -27.27 -31.57 -28.58
C THR A 24 -26.81 -31.09 -27.19
N ASN A 25 -27.04 -31.89 -26.15
CA ASN A 25 -26.61 -31.56 -24.78
C ASN A 25 -25.10 -31.78 -24.64
N ALA A 26 -24.32 -30.70 -24.77
CA ALA A 26 -22.86 -30.71 -24.64
C ALA A 26 -22.40 -30.76 -23.16
N HIS A 27 -22.71 -31.86 -22.47
CA HIS A 27 -22.28 -32.10 -21.09
C HIS A 27 -21.28 -33.25 -20.91
N ASP A 28 -21.20 -34.19 -21.86
CA ASP A 28 -20.21 -35.27 -21.86
C ASP A 28 -19.58 -35.46 -23.25
N ILE A 29 -18.40 -34.86 -23.46
CA ILE A 29 -17.50 -35.14 -24.58
C ILE A 29 -16.21 -35.70 -24.00
N ASN A 30 -16.07 -37.02 -24.00
CA ASN A 30 -14.81 -37.67 -23.61
C ASN A 30 -13.76 -37.46 -24.70
N VAL A 31 -12.72 -36.70 -24.38
CA VAL A 31 -11.67 -36.31 -25.34
C VAL A 31 -10.60 -37.40 -25.51
N PHE A 32 -10.38 -38.23 -24.49
CA PHE A 32 -9.45 -39.37 -24.53
C PHE A 32 -9.97 -40.58 -23.75
N SER A 33 -9.53 -41.76 -24.20
CA SER A 33 -9.68 -43.04 -23.52
C SER A 33 -8.42 -43.88 -23.79
N CYS A 34 -7.30 -43.54 -23.14
CA CYS A 34 -6.07 -44.32 -23.21
C CYS A 34 -5.92 -45.16 -21.94
N THR A 35 -5.74 -46.47 -22.11
CA THR A 35 -5.37 -47.40 -21.03
C THR A 35 -3.85 -47.55 -20.96
N GLU A 36 -3.32 -47.86 -19.78
CA GLU A 36 -1.90 -48.21 -19.58
C GLU A 36 -0.88 -47.07 -19.79
N LEU A 37 -1.30 -45.83 -19.53
CA LEU A 37 -0.35 -44.72 -19.33
C LEU A 37 0.53 -45.00 -18.11
N SER A 38 1.85 -44.89 -18.28
CA SER A 38 2.88 -44.99 -17.24
C SER A 38 2.77 -43.85 -16.22
N GLU A 39 3.22 -44.03 -14.98
CA GLU A 39 3.26 -42.98 -13.95
C GLU A 39 4.41 -41.96 -14.15
N LYS A 40 4.58 -41.46 -15.38
CA LYS A 40 5.58 -40.46 -15.77
C LYS A 40 4.88 -39.15 -16.20
N PRO A 41 5.62 -38.04 -16.39
CA PRO A 41 5.07 -36.84 -17.00
C PRO A 41 4.62 -37.08 -18.45
N HIS A 42 3.41 -36.66 -18.76
CA HIS A 42 2.78 -36.68 -20.09
C HIS A 42 2.51 -35.26 -20.58
N ILE A 43 2.48 -35.05 -21.89
CA ILE A 43 2.21 -33.74 -22.51
C ILE A 43 0.90 -33.77 -23.27
N LEU A 44 -0.08 -32.96 -22.85
CA LEU A 44 -1.32 -32.73 -23.59
C LEU A 44 -1.16 -31.52 -24.51
N ARG A 45 -1.25 -31.76 -25.82
CA ARG A 45 -1.32 -30.73 -26.86
C ARG A 45 -2.76 -30.48 -27.30
N VAL A 46 -3.18 -29.22 -27.26
CA VAL A 46 -4.48 -28.77 -27.78
C VAL A 46 -4.23 -27.84 -28.96
N SER A 47 -4.57 -28.27 -30.18
CA SER A 47 -4.41 -27.46 -31.39
C SER A 47 -5.77 -26.92 -31.83
N VAL A 48 -5.86 -25.62 -32.11
CA VAL A 48 -7.16 -24.94 -32.34
C VAL A 48 -7.34 -24.58 -33.82
N GLU A 49 -6.25 -24.22 -34.49
CA GLU A 49 -6.08 -23.99 -35.93
C GLU A 49 -4.59 -24.24 -36.29
N PRO A 50 -4.22 -24.45 -37.57
CA PRO A 50 -2.83 -24.66 -37.98
C PRO A 50 -1.90 -23.54 -37.46
N GLY A 51 -0.89 -23.90 -36.67
CA GLY A 51 0.04 -22.94 -36.04
C GLY A 51 -0.40 -22.37 -34.68
N SER A 52 -1.59 -22.72 -34.17
CA SER A 52 -2.01 -22.41 -32.79
C SER A 52 -2.16 -23.68 -31.96
N ALA A 53 -1.26 -23.87 -31.00
CA ALA A 53 -1.29 -24.99 -30.07
C ALA A 53 -0.92 -24.55 -28.66
N PHE A 54 -1.59 -25.15 -27.67
CA PHE A 54 -1.27 -25.05 -26.26
C PHE A 54 -0.68 -26.38 -25.78
N LEU A 55 0.27 -26.34 -24.85
CA LEU A 55 0.92 -27.51 -24.24
C LEU A 55 0.75 -27.48 -22.73
N PHE A 56 0.30 -28.59 -22.15
CA PHE A 56 0.09 -28.78 -20.72
C PHE A 56 0.84 -30.02 -20.22
N ASP A 57 1.47 -29.93 -19.05
CA ASP A 57 2.09 -31.07 -18.37
C ASP A 57 1.05 -31.82 -17.52
N TYR A 58 1.10 -33.15 -17.49
CA TYR A 58 0.13 -33.98 -16.77
C TYR A 58 0.80 -35.20 -16.10
N MET A 59 0.38 -35.55 -14.88
CA MET A 59 0.86 -36.72 -14.14
C MET A 59 -0.27 -37.71 -13.87
N VAL A 60 0.00 -39.00 -14.06
CA VAL A 60 -0.90 -40.11 -13.73
C VAL A 60 -0.39 -40.83 -12.48
N TYR A 61 -1.28 -41.13 -11.53
CA TYR A 61 -0.97 -41.88 -10.31
C TYR A 61 -2.02 -42.95 -10.02
N THR A 62 -1.59 -44.13 -9.57
CA THR A 62 -2.45 -45.27 -9.22
C THR A 62 -2.49 -45.46 -7.70
N ARG A 63 -3.68 -45.36 -7.09
CA ARG A 63 -3.85 -45.55 -5.63
C ARG A 63 -4.05 -47.04 -5.29
N THR A 64 -3.15 -47.62 -4.51
CA THR A 64 -3.42 -48.84 -3.72
C THR A 64 -3.96 -48.44 -2.34
N ALA A 65 -4.99 -49.13 -1.85
CA ALA A 65 -5.64 -48.81 -0.58
C ALA A 65 -5.65 -50.02 0.36
N ALA A 66 -5.12 -49.86 1.57
CA ALA A 66 -5.30 -50.78 2.68
C ALA A 66 -6.55 -50.40 3.49
N LYS A 67 -7.30 -51.39 4.00
CA LYS A 67 -8.49 -51.16 4.83
C LYS A 67 -8.11 -50.95 6.31
N PRO A 68 -8.70 -49.96 7.01
CA PRO A 68 -8.71 -49.94 8.47
C PRO A 68 -9.74 -50.95 9.02
N ALA A 69 -9.48 -51.49 10.21
CA ALA A 69 -10.38 -52.40 10.91
C ALA A 69 -11.35 -51.62 11.82
N ASN A 70 -12.63 -52.02 11.84
CA ASN A 70 -13.64 -51.43 12.73
C ASN A 70 -13.56 -52.02 14.14
N GLY A 71 -13.66 -51.17 15.17
CA GLY A 71 -13.82 -51.58 16.56
C GLY A 71 -14.40 -50.47 17.44
N THR A 72 -15.58 -50.71 18.03
CA THR A 72 -16.26 -49.83 19.00
C THR A 72 -15.68 -49.99 20.42
N ILE A 73 -15.77 -48.93 21.22
CA ILE A 73 -15.25 -48.88 22.60
C ILE A 73 -16.26 -49.46 23.60
N SER A 74 -15.82 -50.39 24.45
CA SER A 74 -16.47 -50.71 25.73
C SER A 74 -15.51 -51.36 26.74
N ASP A 75 -15.42 -50.74 27.92
CA ASP A 75 -15.01 -51.23 29.25
C ASP A 75 -13.61 -51.84 29.58
N MET A 76 -13.10 -51.28 30.69
CA MET A 76 -12.31 -51.84 31.81
C MET A 76 -11.05 -52.75 31.63
N SER A 77 -9.98 -52.23 32.26
CA SER A 77 -9.08 -52.89 33.23
C SER A 77 -7.71 -53.49 32.80
N MET A 78 -6.69 -53.01 33.52
CA MET A 78 -5.45 -53.64 34.04
C MET A 78 -4.69 -54.77 33.28
N THR A 79 -3.36 -54.59 33.31
CA THR A 79 -2.27 -55.59 33.42
C THR A 79 -1.77 -56.42 32.21
N SER A 80 -0.53 -56.08 31.82
CA SER A 80 0.64 -56.98 31.68
C SER A 80 1.01 -57.62 30.32
N MET A 81 2.32 -57.51 30.05
CA MET A 81 3.23 -58.35 29.25
C MET A 81 2.99 -58.63 27.75
N ALA A 82 4.08 -58.47 27.00
CA ALA A 82 4.35 -59.02 25.66
C ALA A 82 4.93 -60.47 25.80
N PRO A 83 5.29 -61.22 24.74
CA PRO A 83 5.27 -60.90 23.29
C PRO A 83 4.63 -61.98 22.38
N ASP A 84 4.50 -61.70 21.08
CA ASP A 84 5.00 -62.54 19.95
C ASP A 84 4.27 -62.27 18.60
N ILE A 85 4.98 -62.54 17.50
CA ILE A 85 4.61 -62.23 16.11
C ILE A 85 4.22 -63.51 15.35
N PRO A 86 3.19 -63.46 14.49
CA PRO A 86 3.22 -64.24 13.24
C PRO A 86 3.01 -63.37 11.98
N THR A 87 3.78 -63.68 10.93
CA THR A 87 3.70 -63.09 9.58
C THR A 87 2.45 -63.53 8.80
N PRO A 88 1.77 -62.65 8.04
CA PRO A 88 0.75 -63.04 7.05
C PRO A 88 1.35 -63.24 5.65
N SER A 89 0.88 -64.27 4.93
CA SER A 89 1.19 -64.55 3.53
C SER A 89 0.33 -63.73 2.54
N GLU A 90 0.73 -63.76 1.27
CA GLU A 90 0.12 -62.99 0.17
C GLU A 90 -1.37 -63.27 -0.08
N ALA A 91 -2.13 -62.19 -0.35
CA ALA A 91 -3.40 -62.23 -1.06
C ALA A 91 -3.69 -60.85 -1.70
N THR A 92 -2.95 -60.49 -2.76
CA THR A 92 -3.13 -59.21 -3.48
C THR A 92 -4.39 -59.25 -4.37
N SER A 93 -5.45 -58.58 -3.94
CA SER A 93 -6.63 -58.28 -4.78
C SER A 93 -6.53 -56.87 -5.38
N THR A 94 -6.02 -56.76 -6.60
CA THR A 94 -5.92 -55.49 -7.34
C THR A 94 -7.26 -55.12 -7.96
N THR A 95 -7.99 -54.18 -7.35
CA THR A 95 -9.18 -53.57 -7.98
C THR A 95 -8.80 -52.25 -8.64
N LYS A 96 -8.53 -52.25 -9.97
CA LYS A 96 -8.29 -51.00 -10.73
C LYS A 96 -9.59 -50.17 -10.77
N ARG A 97 -9.58 -48.97 -10.17
CA ARG A 97 -10.58 -47.92 -10.42
C ARG A 97 -9.90 -46.70 -11.04
N HIS A 98 -10.50 -46.20 -12.12
CA HIS A 98 -9.94 -45.19 -13.00
C HIS A 98 -10.59 -43.83 -12.71
N ASN A 99 -9.81 -42.74 -12.74
CA ASN A 99 -10.33 -41.38 -12.72
C ASN A 99 -9.62 -40.57 -13.82
N ILE A 100 -10.30 -40.31 -14.94
CA ILE A 100 -10.00 -39.21 -15.86
C ILE A 100 -11.07 -38.15 -15.61
N ALA A 101 -10.66 -36.89 -15.40
CA ALA A 101 -11.55 -35.84 -14.94
C ALA A 101 -12.46 -35.26 -16.04
N THR A 102 -13.65 -34.82 -15.66
CA THR A 102 -14.65 -34.17 -16.51
C THR A 102 -14.12 -32.85 -17.10
N PHE A 103 -13.88 -32.80 -18.42
CA PHE A 103 -13.33 -31.61 -19.11
C PHE A 103 -14.24 -30.99 -20.19
N ALA A 104 -15.49 -31.47 -20.32
CA ALA A 104 -16.32 -31.22 -21.51
C ALA A 104 -17.26 -30.00 -21.48
N GLY A 105 -17.38 -29.28 -20.35
CA GLY A 105 -18.43 -28.26 -20.16
C GLY A 105 -18.08 -26.82 -20.57
N ALA A 106 -16.83 -26.52 -20.90
CA ALA A 106 -16.32 -25.13 -20.89
C ALA A 106 -15.97 -24.52 -22.27
N ILE A 107 -15.92 -25.31 -23.35
CA ILE A 107 -15.38 -24.88 -24.65
C ILE A 107 -16.43 -25.04 -25.75
N GLY A 108 -17.36 -24.09 -25.82
CA GLY A 108 -18.49 -24.12 -26.75
C GLY A 108 -19.16 -22.76 -26.97
N GLY A 109 -18.38 -21.68 -27.11
CA GLY A 109 -18.93 -20.35 -27.43
C GLY A 109 -18.01 -19.17 -27.14
N SER A 110 -17.27 -18.72 -28.16
CA SER A 110 -16.78 -17.35 -28.39
C SER A 110 -16.41 -16.46 -27.19
N VAL A 111 -15.14 -16.49 -26.77
CA VAL A 111 -14.24 -15.41 -26.24
C VAL A 111 -14.72 -14.42 -25.14
N GLY A 112 -16.01 -14.25 -24.84
CA GLY A 112 -16.55 -13.31 -23.84
C GLY A 112 -17.00 -13.92 -22.51
N VAL A 113 -16.89 -15.25 -22.33
CA VAL A 113 -17.63 -15.98 -21.28
C VAL A 113 -16.81 -16.28 -20.01
N LEU A 114 -15.48 -16.17 -20.05
CA LEU A 114 -14.59 -16.46 -18.91
C LEU A 114 -14.88 -15.62 -17.65
N ALA A 115 -15.37 -14.39 -17.80
CA ALA A 115 -15.75 -13.53 -16.66
C ALA A 115 -17.09 -13.92 -16.00
N VAL A 116 -18.02 -14.51 -16.76
CA VAL A 116 -19.38 -14.83 -16.29
C VAL A 116 -19.42 -16.18 -15.57
N VAL A 117 -18.60 -17.14 -15.99
CA VAL A 117 -18.54 -18.48 -15.37
C VAL A 117 -17.99 -18.41 -13.94
N SER A 118 -16.98 -17.58 -13.67
CA SER A 118 -16.49 -17.33 -12.30
C SER A 118 -17.58 -16.78 -11.37
N LEU A 119 -18.45 -15.91 -11.90
CA LEU A 119 -19.59 -15.35 -11.15
C LEU A 119 -20.68 -16.40 -10.89
N ALA A 120 -21.01 -17.21 -11.90
CA ALA A 120 -22.01 -18.28 -11.77
C ALA A 120 -21.56 -19.39 -10.79
N LEU A 121 -20.27 -19.74 -10.81
CA LEU A 121 -19.67 -20.68 -9.87
C LEU A 121 -19.73 -20.14 -8.43
N ALA A 122 -19.39 -18.86 -8.23
CA ALA A 122 -19.50 -18.19 -6.94
C ALA A 122 -20.96 -18.16 -6.42
N PHE A 123 -21.93 -17.80 -7.27
CA PHE A 123 -23.35 -17.82 -6.90
C PHE A 123 -23.87 -19.23 -6.57
N SER A 124 -23.41 -20.27 -7.26
CA SER A 124 -23.74 -21.67 -6.93
C SER A 124 -23.22 -22.07 -5.54
N ILE A 125 -21.99 -21.69 -5.20
CA ILE A 125 -21.38 -21.94 -3.88
C ILE A 125 -22.11 -21.16 -2.78
N ILE A 126 -22.47 -19.88 -3.01
CA ILE A 126 -23.23 -19.05 -2.07
C ILE A 126 -24.64 -19.63 -1.84
N ARG A 127 -25.31 -20.09 -2.91
CA ARG A 127 -26.66 -20.68 -2.84
C ARG A 127 -26.65 -22.04 -2.13
N ARG A 128 -25.58 -22.84 -2.27
CA ARG A 128 -25.37 -24.06 -1.48
C ARG A 128 -25.09 -23.78 0.00
N ARG A 129 -24.31 -22.73 0.33
CA ARG A 129 -24.05 -22.35 1.73
C ARG A 129 -25.28 -21.82 2.48
N ARG A 130 -26.22 -21.14 1.80
CA ARG A 130 -27.47 -20.66 2.42
C ARG A 130 -28.59 -21.71 2.55
N GLY A 131 -28.39 -22.93 2.05
CA GLY A 131 -29.40 -24.00 2.11
C GLY A 131 -29.32 -24.92 3.33
N TYR A 132 -28.30 -24.78 4.18
CA TYR A 132 -27.90 -25.84 5.12
C TYR A 132 -28.71 -25.89 6.44
N GLU A 133 -29.52 -24.88 6.75
CA GLU A 133 -30.30 -24.85 8.01
C GLU A 133 -31.67 -25.58 7.93
N ARG A 134 -32.08 -26.10 6.77
CA ARG A 134 -33.34 -26.85 6.63
C ARG A 134 -33.26 -28.00 5.62
N ARG A 135 -32.84 -29.19 6.09
CA ARG A 135 -33.59 -30.47 5.96
C ARG A 135 -32.80 -31.66 6.49
N GLU A 136 -33.45 -32.45 7.36
CA GLU A 136 -33.00 -33.78 7.76
C GLU A 136 -33.14 -34.81 6.61
N ARG A 137 -32.28 -35.83 6.67
CA ARG A 137 -32.42 -37.21 6.14
C ARG A 137 -32.85 -37.40 4.68
N GLY A 138 -31.90 -37.83 3.85
CA GLY A 138 -32.19 -38.37 2.51
C GLY A 138 -30.95 -38.60 1.64
N SER A 139 -30.14 -39.60 2.01
CA SER A 139 -29.11 -40.28 1.19
C SER A 139 -28.81 -39.71 -0.21
N LEU A 140 -27.62 -39.09 -0.37
CA LEU A 140 -26.81 -39.14 -1.60
C LEU A 140 -25.37 -38.69 -1.28
N HIS A 141 -24.50 -39.66 -0.98
CA HIS A 141 -23.07 -39.38 -0.75
C HIS A 141 -22.36 -39.05 -2.06
N THR A 142 -21.55 -37.99 -2.04
CA THR A 142 -20.37 -37.86 -2.90
C THR A 142 -19.17 -37.62 -2.00
N GLU A 143 -18.41 -38.69 -1.74
CA GLU A 143 -17.21 -38.64 -0.90
C GLU A 143 -16.07 -37.98 -1.67
N ALA A 144 -15.85 -36.70 -1.41
CA ALA A 144 -14.49 -36.14 -1.49
C ALA A 144 -13.82 -36.45 -0.14
N SER A 145 -13.07 -37.54 -0.07
CA SER A 145 -12.44 -38.01 1.17
C SER A 145 -11.42 -37.00 1.71
N GLU A 146 -11.43 -36.77 3.03
CA GLU A 146 -10.50 -35.87 3.73
C GLU A 146 -9.02 -36.34 3.66
N ASP A 147 -8.75 -37.57 3.20
CA ASP A 147 -7.41 -38.16 3.00
C ASP A 147 -6.81 -37.89 1.60
N SER A 148 -6.83 -36.63 1.13
CA SER A 148 -6.07 -36.24 -0.07
C SER A 148 -4.71 -35.67 0.34
N PRO A 149 -3.56 -36.25 -0.07
CA PRO A 149 -2.26 -35.70 0.27
C PRO A 149 -2.08 -34.30 -0.34
N ARG A 150 -1.42 -33.39 0.40
CA ARG A 150 -1.05 -32.07 -0.13
C ARG A 150 -0.11 -32.26 -1.32
N MET A 151 -0.52 -31.82 -2.50
CA MET A 151 0.38 -31.75 -3.66
C MET A 151 1.49 -30.72 -3.39
N ILE A 152 2.75 -31.14 -3.52
CA ILE A 152 3.92 -30.27 -3.44
C ILE A 152 4.65 -30.37 -4.79
N GLY A 153 4.59 -29.29 -5.57
CA GLY A 153 5.13 -29.19 -6.92
C GLY A 153 4.59 -27.94 -7.63
N PRO A 154 5.17 -27.53 -8.77
CA PRO A 154 4.64 -26.40 -9.55
C PRO A 154 3.21 -26.69 -10.03
N ALA A 155 2.38 -25.66 -10.13
CA ALA A 155 0.97 -25.81 -10.45
C ALA A 155 0.75 -26.51 -11.81
N PRO A 156 -0.02 -27.61 -11.90
CA PRO A 156 -0.05 -28.51 -13.06
C PRO A 156 -0.80 -27.98 -14.30
N PHE A 157 -0.99 -26.66 -14.42
CA PHE A 157 -1.80 -26.02 -15.47
C PHE A 157 -1.20 -24.70 -15.99
N VAL A 158 0.13 -24.59 -16.03
CA VAL A 158 0.80 -23.44 -16.67
C VAL A 158 1.13 -23.79 -18.13
N PRO A 159 0.53 -23.12 -19.14
CA PRO A 159 0.87 -23.38 -20.53
C PRO A 159 2.29 -22.87 -20.82
N ARG A 160 3.16 -23.76 -21.32
CA ARG A 160 4.57 -23.41 -21.60
C ARG A 160 4.76 -22.53 -22.85
N PHE A 161 3.80 -22.53 -23.77
CA PHE A 161 3.87 -21.85 -25.06
C PHE A 161 2.51 -21.29 -25.48
N PHE A 162 2.50 -20.23 -26.28
CA PHE A 162 1.31 -19.50 -26.72
C PHE A 162 1.15 -19.53 -28.25
N PRO A 163 -0.07 -19.32 -28.79
CA PRO A 163 -0.28 -19.19 -30.24
C PRO A 163 0.67 -18.15 -30.86
N GLY A 164 1.39 -18.56 -31.91
CA GLY A 164 2.38 -17.71 -32.60
C GLY A 164 3.84 -17.87 -32.14
N THR A 165 4.14 -18.62 -31.07
CA THR A 165 5.55 -19.00 -30.78
C THR A 165 6.00 -20.20 -31.62
N GLN A 166 7.22 -20.17 -32.15
CA GLN A 166 7.86 -21.36 -32.73
C GLN A 166 8.09 -22.40 -31.64
N LEU A 167 7.44 -23.56 -31.78
CA LEU A 167 7.68 -24.71 -30.90
C LEU A 167 8.96 -25.42 -31.32
N PRO A 168 9.84 -25.82 -30.39
CA PRO A 168 10.92 -26.77 -30.66
C PRO A 168 10.36 -28.08 -31.22
N ALA A 169 11.12 -28.76 -32.10
CA ALA A 169 10.72 -30.06 -32.63
C ALA A 169 10.59 -31.13 -31.52
N ASP A 170 11.53 -31.11 -30.57
CA ASP A 170 11.49 -31.85 -29.32
C ASP A 170 11.49 -30.86 -28.14
N PRO A 171 10.47 -30.86 -27.25
CA PRO A 171 10.49 -30.05 -26.05
C PRO A 171 11.51 -30.61 -25.03
N PRO A 172 12.23 -29.76 -24.26
CA PRO A 172 13.27 -30.22 -23.34
C PRO A 172 12.69 -31.09 -22.20
N PRO A 173 13.38 -32.19 -21.83
CA PRO A 173 12.91 -33.11 -20.80
C PRO A 173 12.93 -32.48 -19.40
N TYR A 174 12.10 -33.02 -18.52
CA TYR A 174 12.02 -32.62 -17.12
C TYR A 174 13.21 -33.17 -16.32
N HIS A 175 13.90 -32.31 -15.57
CA HIS A 175 14.97 -32.71 -14.65
C HIS A 175 14.48 -32.62 -13.21
N GLU A 176 14.40 -33.77 -12.52
CA GLU A 176 14.24 -33.81 -11.07
C GLU A 176 15.55 -33.46 -10.36
N SER A 177 15.61 -32.28 -9.72
CA SER A 177 16.59 -32.03 -8.67
C SER A 177 16.13 -30.90 -7.74
N LEU A 178 15.79 -31.25 -6.50
CA LEU A 178 16.07 -30.51 -5.23
C LEU A 178 15.26 -31.08 -4.05
N ALA A 179 15.59 -32.28 -3.56
CA ALA A 179 15.16 -32.76 -2.24
C ALA A 179 15.87 -34.05 -1.77
N ILE A 180 17.09 -33.97 -1.22
CA ILE A 180 17.57 -34.95 -0.20
C ILE A 180 18.28 -34.17 0.90
N ALA A 181 17.92 -34.47 2.15
CA ALA A 181 18.42 -33.80 3.35
C ALA A 181 19.62 -34.54 4.00
N SER A 182 20.25 -33.85 4.95
CA SER A 182 21.32 -34.32 5.82
C SER A 182 21.15 -35.72 6.42
N SER A 183 22.11 -36.63 6.21
CA SER A 183 22.91 -37.25 7.29
C SER A 183 23.95 -38.28 6.78
N LEU A 184 24.99 -38.48 7.61
CA LEU A 184 25.96 -39.60 7.70
C LEU A 184 27.26 -39.63 6.85
N SER A 185 28.35 -39.71 7.63
CA SER A 185 29.65 -40.38 7.43
C SER A 185 30.70 -39.87 6.43
N MET A 186 31.85 -39.49 6.99
CA MET A 186 33.18 -39.45 6.36
C MET A 186 33.57 -40.81 5.74
N PRO A 187 34.47 -40.81 4.75
CA PRO A 187 35.82 -41.32 5.05
C PRO A 187 36.94 -40.35 4.64
N GLY A 188 38.11 -40.49 5.27
CA GLY A 188 39.28 -39.62 5.04
C GLY A 188 40.42 -40.29 4.25
N SER A 189 41.59 -39.64 4.32
CA SER A 189 42.84 -39.90 3.58
C SER A 189 42.79 -39.56 2.08
N ALA A 190 43.89 -39.15 1.43
CA ALA A 190 45.11 -38.45 1.85
C ALA A 190 45.88 -38.06 0.56
N SER A 191 46.71 -37.01 0.62
CA SER A 191 47.69 -36.64 -0.43
C SER A 191 47.07 -36.18 -1.77
N ASP A 192 47.70 -35.37 -2.62
CA ASP A 192 49.03 -34.74 -2.58
C ASP A 192 49.07 -33.54 -3.56
N LEU A 193 50.07 -32.65 -3.41
CA LEU A 193 50.56 -31.67 -4.41
C LEU A 193 49.60 -30.54 -4.91
N SER A 194 50.04 -29.35 -5.33
CA SER A 194 51.23 -28.53 -4.99
C SER A 194 51.11 -27.13 -5.63
N ILE A 195 51.48 -26.09 -4.88
CA ILE A 195 52.27 -24.90 -5.31
C ILE A 195 52.07 -24.36 -6.74
N ILE A 196 51.55 -23.13 -6.88
CA ILE A 196 52.30 -22.01 -7.51
C ILE A 196 52.09 -20.75 -6.67
N SER A 197 53.16 -19.98 -6.49
CA SER A 197 53.19 -18.72 -5.74
C SER A 197 53.73 -17.58 -6.60
N SER A 198 53.23 -16.38 -6.36
CA SER A 198 53.93 -15.08 -6.54
C SER A 198 53.12 -14.08 -5.69
N SER A 199 53.65 -13.40 -4.66
CA SER A 199 54.82 -12.52 -4.58
C SER A 199 54.72 -11.34 -5.57
N GLU A 200 54.95 -10.08 -5.19
CA GLU A 200 55.67 -9.60 -4.01
C GLU A 200 55.39 -8.11 -3.67
N SER A 201 55.64 -7.74 -2.41
CA SER A 201 55.99 -6.39 -1.91
C SER A 201 54.95 -5.24 -1.96
N GLY A 202 54.88 -4.35 -0.97
CA GLY A 202 55.52 -4.41 0.36
C GLY A 202 55.56 -3.08 1.13
N MET A 203 55.62 -3.19 2.47
CA MET A 203 56.02 -2.16 3.47
C MET A 203 55.07 -0.94 3.59
N SER A 204 54.86 -0.29 4.74
CA SER A 204 55.20 -0.45 6.18
C SER A 204 54.38 0.62 6.94
N GLY A 205 54.05 0.59 8.23
CA GLY A 205 54.42 -0.25 9.38
C GLY A 205 54.27 0.60 10.67
N HIS A 206 54.04 -0.03 11.84
CA HIS A 206 53.96 0.58 13.19
C HIS A 206 52.82 1.60 13.47
N SER A 207 52.43 1.87 14.72
CA SER A 207 52.28 1.04 15.94
C SER A 207 51.61 1.90 17.02
N ASP A 208 50.70 1.28 17.78
CA ASP A 208 50.45 1.50 19.22
C ASP A 208 50.00 2.86 19.83
N MET A 209 48.87 2.73 20.55
CA MET A 209 48.61 3.20 21.93
C MET A 209 48.20 4.66 22.26
N LEU A 210 47.02 4.71 22.90
CA LEU A 210 46.69 5.42 24.15
C LEU A 210 46.89 6.94 24.24
N LEU A 211 45.78 7.66 24.47
CA LEU A 211 45.43 8.12 25.83
C LEU A 211 44.04 8.79 25.93
N HIS A 212 43.45 8.68 27.11
CA HIS A 212 42.33 9.51 27.57
C HIS A 212 42.69 11.02 27.57
N ASN A 213 41.73 11.92 27.28
CA ASN A 213 41.02 12.58 28.38
C ASN A 213 39.76 13.38 27.99
N SER A 214 38.90 13.53 28.98
CA SER A 214 37.63 14.29 28.96
C SER A 214 37.84 15.77 29.30
N ASN A 215 37.02 16.68 28.77
CA ASN A 215 36.05 17.48 29.57
C ASN A 215 35.52 18.77 28.90
N HIS A 216 34.19 18.89 28.95
CA HIS A 216 33.35 20.05 29.29
C HIS A 216 33.74 21.53 28.96
N VAL A 217 32.84 22.17 28.19
CA VAL A 217 32.02 23.35 28.55
C VAL A 217 32.68 24.51 29.34
N ALA A 218 32.75 25.72 28.75
CA ALA A 218 32.04 26.93 29.24
C ALA A 218 32.20 28.21 28.39
N VAL A 219 31.08 28.93 28.31
CA VAL A 219 30.70 30.22 27.67
C VAL A 219 31.55 31.47 28.05
N SER A 220 31.56 32.49 27.15
CA SER A 220 31.63 33.98 27.38
C SER A 220 32.88 34.71 26.81
N PRO A 221 32.90 36.07 26.67
CA PRO A 221 31.98 36.91 25.88
C PRO A 221 32.65 38.07 25.06
N VAL A 222 31.88 38.70 24.15
CA VAL A 222 31.89 40.12 23.69
C VAL A 222 33.22 40.95 23.67
N SER A 223 33.64 41.47 22.49
CA SER A 223 33.62 42.94 22.18
C SER A 223 34.04 43.35 20.74
N THR A 224 33.29 44.33 20.21
CA THR A 224 33.59 45.43 19.24
C THR A 224 34.84 45.47 18.33
N GLY A 225 34.61 45.85 17.05
CA GLY A 225 35.60 46.47 16.15
C GLY A 225 34.93 47.08 14.88
N MET A 226 35.28 48.33 14.49
CA MET A 226 34.64 49.12 13.42
C MET A 226 35.43 49.14 12.10
N SER A 227 34.75 49.23 10.93
CA SER A 227 34.77 50.37 9.97
C SER A 227 33.96 50.01 8.69
N SER A 228 33.07 50.88 8.18
CA SER A 228 33.22 51.76 6.98
C SER A 228 33.37 51.01 5.62
N THR A 229 32.70 51.33 4.50
CA THR A 229 31.99 52.56 4.03
C THR A 229 30.77 52.26 3.13
N SER A 230 29.81 53.20 3.04
CA SER A 230 28.70 53.24 2.05
C SER A 230 29.06 54.12 0.84
N PRO A 231 28.28 54.08 -0.28
CA PRO A 231 27.78 55.37 -0.79
C PRO A 231 26.35 55.38 -1.39
N TYR A 232 25.63 56.50 -1.14
CA TYR A 232 24.43 57.07 -1.83
C TYR A 232 23.14 56.22 -2.01
N GLY A 233 21.92 56.79 -1.94
CA GLY A 233 21.50 58.17 -1.62
C GLY A 233 19.99 58.40 -1.83
N MET A 234 19.28 58.88 -0.79
CA MET A 234 17.85 59.24 -0.83
C MET A 234 17.63 60.73 -1.11
N PRO A 235 16.43 61.16 -1.56
CA PRO A 235 15.86 62.45 -1.22
C PRO A 235 14.79 62.36 -0.10
N ARG A 236 14.66 63.43 0.69
CA ARG A 236 13.85 63.56 1.92
C ARG A 236 12.77 64.65 1.80
N ARG A 237 11.90 64.69 2.83
CA ARG A 237 10.96 65.77 3.28
C ARG A 237 9.54 65.66 2.68
N GLN A 238 8.48 66.05 3.39
CA GLN A 238 8.36 67.01 4.50
C GLN A 238 7.18 66.64 5.45
N GLY A 239 7.13 67.17 6.67
CA GLY A 239 6.03 66.90 7.64
C GLY A 239 5.28 68.16 8.09
N ARG A 240 4.10 67.99 8.71
CA ARG A 240 3.35 69.02 9.47
C ARG A 240 2.61 68.40 10.68
N SER A 241 2.14 69.27 11.58
CA SER A 241 1.83 69.01 13.01
C SER A 241 0.34 69.18 13.39
N TYR A 242 0.03 68.76 14.62
CA TYR A 242 -1.25 68.69 15.37
C TYR A 242 -2.02 69.99 15.65
N ALA A 243 -3.35 69.81 15.88
CA ALA A 243 -4.36 70.65 16.59
C ALA A 243 -5.71 69.84 16.69
N ASP A 244 -6.72 70.03 17.59
CA ASP A 244 -6.78 70.69 18.91
C ASP A 244 -8.09 70.42 19.75
N ILE A 245 -7.94 69.97 21.03
CA ILE A 245 -8.78 70.22 22.27
C ILE A 245 -10.26 69.61 22.32
N PRO A 246 -11.11 69.65 23.40
CA PRO A 246 -11.31 68.55 24.40
C PRO A 246 -12.80 68.21 24.88
N PRO A 247 -13.22 67.92 26.17
CA PRO A 247 -13.95 66.65 26.47
C PRO A 247 -15.26 66.67 27.34
N THR A 248 -15.92 65.50 27.45
CA THR A 248 -16.72 64.88 28.57
C THR A 248 -17.75 65.65 29.45
N SER A 249 -18.93 65.04 29.68
CA SER A 249 -19.76 65.00 30.93
C SER A 249 -21.03 64.11 30.73
N PRO A 250 -21.82 63.71 31.75
CA PRO A 250 -21.51 63.02 33.03
C PRO A 250 -22.39 61.72 33.24
N PRO A 251 -22.23 60.94 34.34
CA PRO A 251 -23.05 59.73 34.62
C PRO A 251 -24.27 59.98 35.55
N PRO A 252 -25.29 59.09 35.56
CA PRO A 252 -26.40 59.09 36.53
C PRO A 252 -26.08 58.34 37.85
N PRO A 253 -26.86 58.53 38.94
CA PRO A 253 -26.46 58.19 40.31
C PRO A 253 -26.82 56.78 40.81
N LEU A 254 -26.23 56.41 41.94
CA LEU A 254 -26.56 55.26 42.79
C LEU A 254 -27.49 55.68 43.94
N ASP A 255 -28.41 54.79 44.32
CA ASP A 255 -29.10 54.79 45.63
C ASP A 255 -29.38 53.32 46.06
N ASP A 256 -29.58 53.12 47.36
CA ASP A 256 -29.41 51.85 48.10
C ASP A 256 -30.50 50.76 47.93
N LEU A 257 -30.16 49.50 48.30
CA LEU A 257 -30.73 48.79 49.49
C LEU A 257 -30.37 47.26 49.59
N LEU A 258 -29.53 46.91 50.56
CA LEU A 258 -29.55 45.75 51.51
C LEU A 258 -29.91 44.28 51.06
N VAL A 259 -28.89 43.37 51.05
CA VAL A 259 -28.65 42.22 52.01
C VAL A 259 -29.75 41.12 52.22
N PRO A 260 -29.49 39.76 52.35
CA PRO A 260 -28.31 38.89 52.06
C PRO A 260 -28.68 37.45 51.45
N PRO A 261 -28.17 36.23 51.82
CA PRO A 261 -27.85 35.14 50.84
C PRO A 261 -28.54 33.75 51.12
N PRO A 262 -27.92 32.58 50.82
CA PRO A 262 -27.91 31.77 49.58
C PRO A 262 -28.84 30.52 49.64
N PRO A 263 -28.86 29.57 48.66
CA PRO A 263 -27.94 28.41 48.74
C PRO A 263 -27.51 27.75 47.39
N PHE A 264 -26.65 26.72 47.53
CA PHE A 264 -26.02 25.83 46.54
C PHE A 264 -26.85 25.32 45.34
N GLY A 265 -26.17 25.10 44.20
CA GLY A 265 -26.66 24.24 43.11
C GLY A 265 -25.81 24.28 41.82
N PHE A 266 -24.74 23.50 41.70
CA PHE A 266 -23.99 23.35 40.45
C PHE A 266 -24.68 22.36 39.49
N VAL A 267 -25.36 22.87 38.46
CA VAL A 267 -25.70 22.11 37.24
C VAL A 267 -25.57 23.04 36.03
N VAL A 268 -24.53 22.86 35.21
CA VAL A 268 -24.41 23.57 33.93
C VAL A 268 -25.01 22.70 32.82
N ALA A 269 -26.28 22.97 32.50
CA ALA A 269 -26.87 22.51 31.25
C ALA A 269 -26.50 23.48 30.12
N LEU A 270 -25.88 22.97 29.05
CA LEU A 270 -25.49 23.76 27.89
C LEU A 270 -26.73 24.29 27.16
N ARG A 271 -26.78 25.62 26.94
CA ARG A 271 -27.79 26.29 26.12
C ARG A 271 -27.16 26.59 24.75
N PRO A 272 -27.84 26.35 23.62
CA PRO A 272 -27.27 26.62 22.30
C PRO A 272 -27.04 28.13 22.07
N PRO A 273 -25.95 28.52 21.38
CA PRO A 273 -25.71 29.93 21.04
C PRO A 273 -26.62 30.36 19.88
N GLY A 274 -27.20 31.56 20.00
CA GLY A 274 -28.04 32.16 18.98
C GLY A 274 -27.30 33.14 18.07
N ASP A 275 -27.82 33.27 16.85
CA ASP A 275 -27.80 34.41 15.92
C ASP A 275 -26.66 35.45 16.05
N LEU A 276 -25.68 35.31 15.16
CA LEU A 276 -24.87 36.43 14.69
C LEU A 276 -25.52 37.01 13.42
N MET A 277 -25.78 38.32 13.41
CA MET A 277 -26.40 38.98 12.26
C MET A 277 -25.53 38.86 11.00
N GLY A 278 -26.17 38.54 9.87
CA GLY A 278 -25.50 38.31 8.60
C GLY A 278 -24.98 39.59 7.94
N VAL A 279 -23.81 39.47 7.32
CA VAL A 279 -23.46 40.27 6.14
C VAL A 279 -23.79 39.40 4.94
N GLU A 280 -25.00 39.54 4.40
CA GLU A 280 -25.36 38.89 3.14
C GLU A 280 -24.60 39.52 1.98
N THR A 281 -23.48 38.92 1.59
CA THR A 281 -22.99 39.04 0.21
C THR A 281 -23.96 38.24 -0.67
N ALA A 282 -24.99 38.91 -1.18
CA ALA A 282 -26.01 38.33 -2.04
C ALA A 282 -25.42 37.88 -3.39
N VAL A 283 -24.81 36.69 -3.40
CA VAL A 283 -24.67 35.90 -4.62
C VAL A 283 -26.07 35.43 -4.98
N SER A 284 -26.66 36.02 -6.02
CA SER A 284 -27.91 35.55 -6.58
C SER A 284 -27.80 34.03 -6.85
N PRO A 285 -28.74 33.19 -6.39
CA PRO A 285 -28.68 31.77 -6.67
C PRO A 285 -28.75 31.57 -8.19
N SER A 286 -27.60 31.26 -8.79
CA SER A 286 -27.54 30.67 -10.13
C SER A 286 -28.53 29.52 -10.15
N ALA A 287 -29.38 29.45 -11.17
CA ALA A 287 -30.23 28.29 -11.36
C ALA A 287 -29.34 27.03 -11.32
N ALA A 288 -29.76 26.02 -10.56
CA ALA A 288 -28.98 24.79 -10.38
C ALA A 288 -28.65 24.21 -11.75
N GLU A 289 -27.36 24.02 -12.03
CA GLU A 289 -26.90 23.62 -13.34
C GLU A 289 -27.41 22.20 -13.64
N ASP A 290 -28.16 22.05 -14.73
CA ASP A 290 -28.81 20.79 -15.06
C ASP A 290 -27.80 19.71 -15.49
N LEU A 291 -28.09 18.47 -15.12
CA LEU A 291 -27.20 17.33 -15.38
C LEU A 291 -27.05 17.03 -16.88
N ALA A 292 -28.07 17.25 -17.72
CA ALA A 292 -27.94 17.05 -19.17
C ALA A 292 -27.08 18.15 -19.79
N THR A 293 -27.17 19.39 -19.30
CA THR A 293 -26.29 20.49 -19.72
C THR A 293 -24.83 20.21 -19.34
N PHE A 294 -24.58 19.77 -18.11
CA PHE A 294 -23.24 19.34 -17.68
C PHE A 294 -22.71 18.17 -18.51
N LYS A 295 -23.52 17.13 -18.76
CA LYS A 295 -23.18 16.01 -19.64
C LYS A 295 -22.89 16.41 -21.09
N ALA A 296 -23.47 17.50 -21.59
CA ALA A 296 -23.23 17.99 -22.95
C ALA A 296 -21.94 18.83 -23.08
N GLN A 297 -21.45 19.45 -22.00
CA GLN A 297 -20.25 20.30 -22.00
C GLN A 297 -18.99 19.55 -21.56
N PHE A 298 -19.14 18.53 -20.73
CA PHE A 298 -18.04 17.73 -20.18
C PHE A 298 -17.49 16.75 -21.23
N LYS A 299 -16.17 16.77 -21.46
CA LYS A 299 -15.48 15.94 -22.45
C LYS A 299 -15.31 14.51 -21.97
N GLY A 300 -15.12 14.34 -20.66
CA GLY A 300 -14.93 13.08 -19.95
C GLY A 300 -16.20 12.23 -19.82
N ASP A 301 -16.21 11.30 -18.87
CA ASP A 301 -17.37 10.43 -18.63
C ASP A 301 -18.07 10.80 -17.31
N ILE A 302 -19.39 10.93 -17.32
CA ILE A 302 -20.20 11.24 -16.12
C ILE A 302 -21.09 10.04 -15.80
N VAL A 303 -20.79 9.42 -14.65
CA VAL A 303 -21.46 8.23 -14.14
C VAL A 303 -22.31 8.59 -12.91
N THR A 304 -23.54 8.07 -12.91
CA THR A 304 -24.60 8.36 -11.93
C THR A 304 -25.28 7.06 -11.47
N PRO A 305 -26.11 7.05 -10.41
CA PRO A 305 -26.71 5.82 -9.86
C PRO A 305 -27.54 4.96 -10.84
N GLY A 306 -28.00 5.51 -11.97
CA GLY A 306 -28.72 4.77 -13.01
C GLY A 306 -27.83 4.10 -14.06
N ASP A 307 -26.54 4.41 -14.09
CA ASP A 307 -25.60 3.91 -15.10
C ASP A 307 -25.01 2.55 -14.68
N ALA A 308 -24.89 1.61 -15.63
CA ALA A 308 -24.49 0.22 -15.34
C ALA A 308 -23.11 0.07 -14.68
N GLU A 309 -22.19 1.02 -14.93
CA GLU A 309 -20.84 1.02 -14.34
C GLU A 309 -20.75 1.71 -12.96
N TYR A 310 -21.85 2.26 -12.43
CA TYR A 310 -21.86 3.06 -11.20
C TYR A 310 -21.17 2.37 -10.02
N HIS A 311 -21.51 1.11 -9.73
CA HIS A 311 -20.91 0.38 -8.62
C HIS A 311 -19.40 0.19 -8.77
N GLN A 312 -18.89 0.10 -10.00
CA GLN A 312 -17.45 0.01 -10.29
C GLN A 312 -16.76 1.37 -10.15
N ALA A 313 -17.41 2.46 -10.56
CA ALA A 313 -16.91 3.83 -10.40
C ALA A 313 -16.68 4.22 -8.93
N LEU A 314 -17.52 3.69 -8.03
CA LEU A 314 -17.38 3.89 -6.58
C LEU A 314 -16.23 3.10 -5.91
N ASN A 315 -15.60 2.13 -6.60
CA ASN A 315 -14.58 1.29 -5.99
C ASN A 315 -13.34 2.08 -5.57
N ARG A 316 -12.72 1.67 -4.45
CA ARG A 316 -11.49 2.24 -3.87
C ARG A 316 -10.49 1.13 -3.61
N TRP A 317 -9.27 1.49 -3.19
CA TRP A 317 -8.28 0.50 -2.75
C TRP A 317 -8.80 -0.31 -1.56
N ALA A 318 -9.24 0.38 -0.50
CA ALA A 318 -9.91 -0.21 0.64
C ALA A 318 -11.45 -0.16 0.46
N PHE A 319 -12.18 -1.26 0.66
CA PHE A 319 -13.64 -1.27 0.40
C PHE A 319 -14.41 -0.36 1.36
N ASN A 320 -13.96 -0.24 2.61
CA ASN A 320 -14.56 0.63 3.64
C ASN A 320 -14.41 2.14 3.33
N ALA A 321 -13.56 2.51 2.37
CA ALA A 321 -13.41 3.87 1.87
C ALA A 321 -14.48 4.26 0.83
N LYS A 322 -15.32 3.32 0.38
CA LYS A 322 -16.40 3.55 -0.60
C LYS A 322 -17.54 4.38 0.01
N ARG A 323 -18.12 5.28 -0.78
CA ARG A 323 -19.30 6.12 -0.46
C ARG A 323 -20.19 6.23 -1.70
N HIS A 324 -21.49 6.46 -1.54
CA HIS A 324 -22.43 6.59 -2.67
C HIS A 324 -22.46 8.03 -3.19
N ALA A 325 -21.61 8.32 -4.17
CA ALA A 325 -21.58 9.63 -4.81
C ALA A 325 -22.80 9.82 -5.72
N LYS A 326 -23.43 11.01 -5.72
CA LYS A 326 -24.49 11.35 -6.66
C LYS A 326 -23.97 11.42 -8.10
N VAL A 327 -22.71 11.83 -8.27
CA VAL A 327 -22.01 11.92 -9.55
C VAL A 327 -20.55 11.48 -9.40
N VAL A 328 -20.05 10.67 -10.34
CA VAL A 328 -18.61 10.45 -10.56
C VAL A 328 -18.25 11.02 -11.92
N ALA A 329 -17.37 12.03 -11.94
CA ALA A 329 -16.93 12.74 -13.13
C ALA A 329 -15.49 12.30 -13.45
N PHE A 330 -15.35 11.44 -14.46
CA PHE A 330 -14.06 10.98 -14.98
C PHE A 330 -13.49 12.02 -15.95
N VAL A 331 -12.72 12.96 -15.41
CA VAL A 331 -12.17 14.11 -16.13
C VAL A 331 -11.10 13.70 -17.16
N LYS A 332 -11.07 14.37 -18.32
CA LYS A 332 -10.01 14.21 -19.34
C LYS A 332 -8.92 15.28 -19.26
N ASP A 333 -9.24 16.46 -18.75
CA ASP A 333 -8.32 17.61 -18.67
C ASP A 333 -8.72 18.60 -17.56
N SER A 334 -7.99 19.72 -17.47
CA SER A 334 -8.22 20.78 -16.49
C SER A 334 -9.55 21.51 -16.70
N GLU A 335 -10.05 21.62 -17.93
CA GLU A 335 -11.34 22.25 -18.20
C GLU A 335 -12.51 21.36 -17.72
N ASP A 336 -12.42 20.04 -17.90
CA ASP A 336 -13.37 19.10 -17.30
C ASP A 336 -13.40 19.24 -15.76
N VAL A 337 -12.23 19.36 -15.13
CA VAL A 337 -12.13 19.60 -13.67
C VAL A 337 -12.81 20.91 -13.28
N ALA A 338 -12.56 22.00 -14.02
CA ALA A 338 -13.17 23.31 -13.79
C ALA A 338 -14.71 23.26 -13.92
N LEU A 339 -15.23 22.53 -14.92
CA LEU A 339 -16.66 22.27 -15.11
C LEU A 339 -17.26 21.44 -13.96
N ALA A 340 -16.56 20.38 -13.51
CA ALA A 340 -17.03 19.55 -12.41
C ALA A 340 -17.11 20.30 -11.07
N ILE A 341 -16.15 21.18 -10.79
CA ILE A 341 -16.15 22.07 -9.61
C ILE A 341 -17.33 23.05 -9.70
N LYS A 342 -17.53 23.69 -10.86
CA LYS A 342 -18.65 24.62 -11.10
C LYS A 342 -20.00 23.92 -10.92
N TYR A 343 -20.19 22.77 -11.56
CA TYR A 343 -21.42 21.97 -11.44
C TYR A 343 -21.70 21.57 -9.98
N ALA A 344 -20.67 21.13 -9.26
CA ALA A 344 -20.79 20.76 -7.85
C ALA A 344 -21.19 21.95 -6.97
N ARG A 345 -20.59 23.13 -7.15
CA ARG A 345 -20.95 24.36 -6.41
C ARG A 345 -22.38 24.81 -6.73
N SER A 346 -22.75 24.88 -8.01
CA SER A 346 -24.12 25.21 -8.46
C SER A 346 -25.21 24.26 -7.94
N ASN A 347 -24.84 23.05 -7.53
CA ASN A 347 -25.74 22.02 -7.00
C ASN A 347 -25.50 21.68 -5.51
N ALA A 348 -24.68 22.47 -4.80
CA ALA A 348 -24.28 22.26 -3.40
C ALA A 348 -23.77 20.82 -3.09
N LEU A 349 -23.06 20.18 -4.03
CA LEU A 349 -22.56 18.81 -3.90
C LEU A 349 -21.19 18.79 -3.21
N PRO A 350 -21.00 18.07 -2.09
CA PRO A 350 -19.69 17.93 -1.45
C PRO A 350 -18.68 17.25 -2.39
N ILE A 351 -17.57 17.92 -2.68
CA ILE A 351 -16.55 17.42 -3.60
C ILE A 351 -15.61 16.42 -2.92
N ALA A 352 -15.22 15.36 -3.61
CA ALA A 352 -14.05 14.55 -3.29
C ALA A 352 -13.17 14.36 -4.53
N ILE A 353 -11.86 14.20 -4.33
CA ILE A 353 -10.87 14.11 -5.42
C ILE A 353 -10.24 12.72 -5.40
N ARG A 354 -10.19 12.05 -6.56
CA ARG A 354 -9.60 10.72 -6.72
C ARG A 354 -8.49 10.71 -7.76
N GLY A 355 -7.24 10.60 -7.28
CA GLY A 355 -6.14 9.99 -8.01
C GLY A 355 -6.19 8.46 -7.90
N GLY A 356 -5.13 7.81 -7.42
CA GLY A 356 -5.08 6.34 -7.28
C GLY A 356 -6.05 5.68 -6.27
N GLY A 357 -6.82 6.47 -5.50
CA GLY A 357 -7.90 5.98 -4.61
C GLY A 357 -7.44 5.19 -3.37
N HIS A 358 -6.26 5.55 -2.83
CA HIS A 358 -5.57 4.86 -1.71
C HIS A 358 -5.95 5.34 -0.30
N SER A 359 -6.84 6.32 -0.14
CA SER A 359 -7.29 6.71 1.21
C SER A 359 -8.15 5.61 1.82
N ALA A 360 -7.69 5.02 2.93
CA ALA A 360 -8.46 4.08 3.75
C ALA A 360 -9.65 4.76 4.46
N ALA A 361 -9.49 6.03 4.84
CA ALA A 361 -10.50 6.86 5.50
C ALA A 361 -11.67 7.32 4.59
N GLY A 362 -11.58 7.11 3.27
CA GLY A 362 -12.58 7.60 2.32
C GLY A 362 -12.39 9.03 1.83
N GLY A 363 -11.21 9.65 2.01
CA GLY A 363 -10.91 11.01 1.55
C GLY A 363 -10.98 11.22 0.03
N SER A 364 -10.96 10.13 -0.75
CA SER A 364 -11.21 10.13 -2.20
C SER A 364 -12.66 9.75 -2.58
N SER A 365 -13.60 9.90 -1.66
CA SER A 365 -15.01 9.50 -1.80
C SER A 365 -15.95 10.54 -1.18
N SER A 366 -17.18 10.63 -1.68
CA SER A 366 -18.19 11.56 -1.16
C SER A 366 -19.54 10.86 -1.11
N GLU A 367 -20.24 10.94 0.04
CA GLU A 367 -21.62 10.45 0.17
C GLU A 367 -22.57 11.55 -0.31
N GLY A 368 -23.48 11.24 -1.24
CA GLY A 368 -24.40 12.20 -1.86
C GLY A 368 -23.75 13.29 -2.73
N GLY A 369 -22.42 13.37 -2.77
CA GLY A 369 -21.66 14.43 -3.43
C GLY A 369 -21.15 14.10 -4.83
N LEU A 370 -20.17 14.87 -5.31
CA LEU A 370 -19.49 14.67 -6.58
C LEU A 370 -18.06 14.16 -6.35
N VAL A 371 -17.63 13.15 -7.09
CA VAL A 371 -16.23 12.70 -7.16
C VAL A 371 -15.60 13.18 -8.46
N VAL A 372 -14.55 13.99 -8.36
CA VAL A 372 -13.65 14.32 -9.48
C VAL A 372 -12.62 13.18 -9.57
N ASP A 373 -12.72 12.35 -10.60
CA ASP A 373 -11.91 11.13 -10.76
C ASP A 373 -10.94 11.27 -11.94
N LEU A 374 -9.65 11.36 -11.62
CA LEU A 374 -8.58 11.53 -12.61
C LEU A 374 -8.10 10.19 -13.16
N SER A 375 -8.42 9.07 -12.49
CA SER A 375 -7.73 7.77 -12.69
C SER A 375 -8.01 7.09 -14.03
N ARG A 376 -9.04 7.51 -14.77
CA ARG A 376 -9.44 6.88 -16.04
C ARG A 376 -8.65 7.41 -17.24
N HIS A 377 -8.53 8.72 -17.36
CA HIS A 377 -7.98 9.40 -18.54
C HIS A 377 -6.63 10.09 -18.24
N LEU A 378 -6.55 10.84 -17.14
CA LEU A 378 -5.34 11.52 -16.65
C LEU A 378 -4.44 10.55 -15.86
N LYS A 379 -3.89 9.51 -16.50
CA LYS A 379 -3.09 8.45 -15.86
C LYS A 379 -1.69 8.24 -16.47
N GLY A 380 -1.28 9.15 -17.35
CA GLY A 380 -0.03 9.13 -18.08
C GLY A 380 1.17 9.69 -17.31
N ALA A 381 2.31 9.64 -17.99
CA ALA A 381 3.53 10.35 -17.63
C ALA A 381 4.42 10.44 -18.89
N ARG A 382 5.27 11.47 -18.96
CA ARG A 382 6.23 11.73 -20.04
C ARG A 382 7.55 12.15 -19.43
N VAL A 383 8.65 11.57 -19.91
CA VAL A 383 10.01 11.87 -19.44
C VAL A 383 10.73 12.72 -20.47
N ASP A 384 11.36 13.80 -20.00
CA ASP A 384 12.35 14.60 -20.72
C ASP A 384 13.72 14.25 -20.11
N PRO A 385 14.49 13.33 -20.72
CA PRO A 385 15.73 12.82 -20.14
C PRO A 385 16.85 13.88 -20.13
N ASP A 386 16.84 14.80 -21.10
CA ASP A 386 17.85 15.86 -21.22
C ASP A 386 17.70 16.89 -20.11
N LYS A 387 16.46 17.33 -19.82
CA LYS A 387 16.17 18.21 -18.68
C LYS A 387 16.08 17.46 -17.34
N LYS A 388 16.03 16.12 -17.38
CA LYS A 388 15.76 15.24 -16.23
C LYS A 388 14.45 15.64 -15.53
N LEU A 389 13.37 15.73 -16.30
CA LEU A 389 12.03 16.04 -15.78
C LEU A 389 11.03 14.94 -16.15
N ALA A 390 10.12 14.62 -15.22
CA ALA A 390 8.92 13.83 -15.51
C ALA A 390 7.67 14.69 -15.37
N TYR A 391 6.86 14.72 -16.41
CA TYR A 391 5.54 15.34 -16.46
C TYR A 391 4.53 14.23 -16.22
N VAL A 392 3.69 14.32 -15.20
CA VAL A 392 2.93 13.20 -14.65
C VAL A 392 1.49 13.61 -14.38
N ASP A 393 0.52 12.90 -14.95
CA ASP A 393 -0.89 13.21 -14.80
C ASP A 393 -1.37 12.96 -13.36
N GLY A 394 -2.32 13.76 -12.85
CA GLY A 394 -2.77 13.68 -11.46
C GLY A 394 -3.49 12.39 -11.04
N GLY A 395 -3.99 11.61 -12.00
CA GLY A 395 -4.55 10.26 -11.78
C GLY A 395 -3.55 9.12 -11.95
N ALA A 396 -2.28 9.41 -12.28
CA ALA A 396 -1.25 8.39 -12.48
C ALA A 396 -0.93 7.62 -11.19
N LEU A 397 -0.38 6.42 -11.37
CA LEU A 397 0.18 5.56 -10.32
C LEU A 397 1.71 5.58 -10.40
N TRP A 398 2.40 5.35 -9.28
CA TRP A 398 3.87 5.36 -9.24
C TRP A 398 4.51 4.37 -10.22
N GLU A 399 3.89 3.20 -10.41
CA GLU A 399 4.25 2.22 -11.45
C GLU A 399 4.45 2.86 -12.84
N THR A 400 3.58 3.80 -13.23
CA THR A 400 3.66 4.49 -14.53
C THR A 400 4.86 5.42 -14.62
N VAL A 401 5.26 6.03 -13.50
CA VAL A 401 6.40 6.94 -13.41
C VAL A 401 7.70 6.12 -13.42
N ASP A 402 7.79 5.12 -12.53
CA ASP A 402 8.96 4.25 -12.36
C ASP A 402 9.31 3.55 -13.69
N LYS A 403 8.34 2.86 -14.31
CA LYS A 403 8.51 2.12 -15.58
C LYS A 403 8.78 3.02 -16.79
N LYS A 404 8.67 4.35 -16.68
CA LYS A 404 9.02 5.31 -17.73
C LYS A 404 10.35 5.99 -17.48
N ALA A 405 10.63 6.41 -16.25
CA ALA A 405 11.89 7.05 -15.91
C ALA A 405 13.08 6.08 -16.03
N ILE A 406 12.93 4.83 -15.57
CA ILE A 406 14.05 3.88 -15.51
C ILE A 406 14.60 3.49 -16.89
N LYS A 407 13.77 3.58 -17.94
CA LYS A 407 14.16 3.38 -19.35
C LYS A 407 15.21 4.39 -19.84
N HIS A 408 15.36 5.50 -19.13
CA HIS A 408 16.35 6.53 -19.40
C HIS A 408 17.49 6.54 -18.36
N GLY A 409 17.57 5.53 -17.48
CA GLY A 409 18.50 5.51 -16.34
C GLY A 409 18.18 6.57 -15.29
N LEU A 410 16.90 6.89 -15.11
CA LEU A 410 16.42 7.96 -14.24
C LEU A 410 15.32 7.47 -13.28
N ALA A 411 15.18 8.12 -12.14
CA ALA A 411 14.04 7.95 -11.23
C ALA A 411 13.74 9.24 -10.45
N THR A 412 12.66 9.24 -9.66
CA THR A 412 12.37 10.28 -8.67
C THR A 412 11.77 9.62 -7.42
N VAL A 413 11.56 10.41 -6.36
CA VAL A 413 11.06 9.90 -5.09
C VAL A 413 9.56 9.69 -5.17
N GLY A 414 9.14 8.42 -5.18
CA GLY A 414 7.75 7.98 -5.12
C GLY A 414 7.36 7.38 -3.77
N GLY A 415 6.34 6.52 -3.78
CA GLY A 415 6.01 5.63 -2.66
C GLY A 415 6.73 4.29 -2.75
N THR A 416 6.35 3.35 -1.87
CA THR A 416 6.88 1.97 -1.81
C THR A 416 5.91 0.89 -2.31
N VAL A 417 4.75 1.30 -2.83
CA VAL A 417 3.70 0.44 -3.38
C VAL A 417 3.33 0.98 -4.76
N ASN A 418 3.58 0.21 -5.83
CA ASN A 418 3.59 0.72 -7.20
C ASN A 418 2.22 1.28 -7.64
N HIS A 419 1.13 0.69 -7.16
CA HIS A 419 -0.23 1.04 -7.53
C HIS A 419 -0.84 2.17 -6.69
N THR A 420 -0.04 2.83 -5.87
CA THR A 420 -0.40 4.05 -5.13
C THR A 420 -0.43 5.25 -6.08
N GLY A 421 -1.41 6.14 -5.89
CA GLY A 421 -1.59 7.31 -6.76
C GLY A 421 -0.58 8.41 -6.47
N VAL A 422 -0.01 9.00 -7.53
CA VAL A 422 1.01 10.05 -7.47
C VAL A 422 0.50 11.28 -6.69
N ALA A 423 -0.69 11.78 -7.04
CA ALA A 423 -1.23 13.00 -6.44
C ALA A 423 -1.41 12.92 -4.93
N GLY A 424 -2.15 11.93 -4.42
CA GLY A 424 -2.43 11.81 -2.99
C GLY A 424 -1.17 11.60 -2.14
N LEU A 425 -0.22 10.80 -2.64
CA LEU A 425 1.05 10.59 -1.97
C LEU A 425 1.88 11.88 -1.92
N THR A 426 2.06 12.54 -3.06
CA THR A 426 2.87 13.76 -3.18
C THR A 426 2.26 14.91 -2.38
N LEU A 427 0.95 15.16 -2.50
CA LEU A 427 0.31 16.31 -1.86
C LEU A 427 0.37 16.22 -0.31
N GLY A 428 0.44 15.02 0.26
CA GLY A 428 0.65 14.80 1.70
C GLY A 428 2.13 14.77 2.14
N GLY A 429 3.09 14.92 1.22
CA GLY A 429 4.53 14.86 1.45
C GLY A 429 5.22 13.82 0.56
N GLY A 430 4.91 12.55 0.80
CA GLY A 430 5.39 11.44 -0.03
C GLY A 430 6.83 11.02 0.24
N TYR A 431 7.02 9.76 0.63
CA TYR A 431 8.35 9.15 0.78
C TYR A 431 8.32 7.70 0.34
N GLY A 432 9.51 7.21 -0.03
CA GLY A 432 9.79 5.84 -0.43
C GLY A 432 11.30 5.59 -0.50
N TRP A 433 11.73 4.61 -1.28
CA TRP A 433 13.10 4.08 -1.23
C TRP A 433 14.21 5.12 -1.47
N LEU A 434 14.00 6.08 -2.37
CA LEU A 434 15.00 7.12 -2.71
C LEU A 434 14.95 8.37 -1.79
N THR A 435 14.18 8.33 -0.70
CA THR A 435 14.02 9.50 0.20
C THR A 435 15.33 9.91 0.86
N CYS A 436 16.17 8.92 1.18
CA CYS A 436 17.45 9.09 1.84
C CYS A 436 18.48 9.87 1.00
N GLU A 437 18.47 9.71 -0.33
CA GLU A 437 19.38 10.44 -1.23
C GLU A 437 18.78 11.76 -1.75
N HIS A 438 17.45 11.85 -1.89
CA HIS A 438 16.81 12.89 -2.70
C HIS A 438 15.70 13.70 -1.98
N GLY A 439 15.44 13.45 -0.69
CA GLY A 439 14.36 14.10 0.05
C GLY A 439 12.99 13.50 -0.28
N MET A 440 11.91 14.17 0.07
CA MET A 440 10.55 13.69 -0.18
C MET A 440 10.09 13.89 -1.64
N ALA A 441 8.96 13.29 -2.02
CA ALA A 441 8.34 13.55 -3.33
C ALA A 441 8.08 15.05 -3.56
N ILE A 442 7.65 15.76 -2.52
CA ILE A 442 7.48 17.24 -2.54
C ILE A 442 8.77 18.03 -2.73
N ASP A 443 9.92 17.48 -2.33
CA ASP A 443 11.23 18.14 -2.47
C ASP A 443 11.77 18.00 -3.90
N ASN A 444 11.15 17.10 -4.68
CA ASN A 444 11.43 16.84 -6.08
C ASN A 444 10.36 17.42 -7.02
N LEU A 445 9.27 17.97 -6.47
CA LEU A 445 8.26 18.68 -7.24
C LEU A 445 8.81 20.05 -7.67
N VAL A 446 8.70 20.36 -8.96
CA VAL A 446 9.18 21.61 -9.59
C VAL A 446 8.01 22.53 -9.94
N GLN A 447 6.93 21.95 -10.45
CA GLN A 447 5.74 22.67 -10.91
C GLN A 447 4.51 21.75 -10.83
N ALA A 448 3.32 22.32 -10.72
CA ALA A 448 2.07 21.60 -10.96
C ALA A 448 1.04 22.48 -11.70
N THR A 449 0.08 21.84 -12.37
CA THR A 449 -1.11 22.47 -12.94
C THR A 449 -2.29 22.18 -12.02
N LEU A 450 -2.86 23.23 -11.41
CA LEU A 450 -3.84 23.15 -10.33
C LEU A 450 -5.15 23.86 -10.75
N VAL A 451 -6.30 23.24 -10.46
CA VAL A 451 -7.62 23.88 -10.59
C VAL A 451 -8.18 24.22 -9.21
N THR A 452 -8.42 25.50 -8.94
CA THR A 452 -8.85 26.05 -7.64
C THR A 452 -10.39 26.10 -7.47
N ALA A 453 -10.88 26.53 -6.30
CA ALA A 453 -12.31 26.44 -5.94
C ALA A 453 -13.23 27.39 -6.76
N ASP A 454 -12.64 28.44 -7.31
CA ASP A 454 -13.23 29.37 -8.28
C ASP A 454 -13.22 28.83 -9.72
N SER A 455 -12.77 27.58 -9.94
CA SER A 455 -12.55 26.95 -11.24
C SER A 455 -11.44 27.57 -12.09
N SER A 456 -10.56 28.42 -11.53
CA SER A 456 -9.37 28.91 -12.22
C SER A 456 -8.33 27.79 -12.42
N ILE A 457 -7.72 27.73 -13.60
CA ILE A 457 -6.63 26.80 -13.93
C ILE A 457 -5.31 27.58 -13.81
N LEU A 458 -4.44 27.16 -12.88
CA LEU A 458 -3.21 27.87 -12.51
C LEU A 458 -1.99 26.98 -12.66
N THR A 459 -0.88 27.57 -13.11
CA THR A 459 0.45 26.99 -12.92
C THR A 459 0.97 27.39 -11.54
N VAL A 460 1.46 26.42 -10.77
CA VAL A 460 2.03 26.64 -9.43
C VAL A 460 3.47 26.12 -9.38
N SER A 461 4.41 26.98 -9.01
CA SER A 461 5.86 26.73 -8.93
C SER A 461 6.51 27.70 -7.95
N GLU A 462 7.84 27.71 -7.84
CA GLU A 462 8.55 28.73 -7.05
C GLU A 462 8.51 30.13 -7.69
N ALA A 463 8.28 30.20 -9.01
CA ALA A 463 8.23 31.45 -9.76
C ALA A 463 6.79 31.99 -9.97
N GLU A 464 5.78 31.13 -9.90
CA GLU A 464 4.38 31.44 -10.22
C GLU A 464 3.45 30.84 -9.17
N ASN A 465 2.56 31.64 -8.58
CA ASN A 465 1.69 31.23 -7.45
C ASN A 465 2.46 30.48 -6.31
N PRO A 466 3.57 31.05 -5.77
CA PRO A 466 4.46 30.35 -4.84
C PRO A 466 3.84 30.08 -3.46
N ASP A 467 2.77 30.78 -3.11
CA ASP A 467 1.96 30.51 -1.91
C ASP A 467 1.14 29.23 -2.05
N LEU A 468 0.50 29.00 -3.20
CA LEU A 468 -0.10 27.71 -3.53
C LEU A 468 0.96 26.60 -3.65
N PHE A 469 2.10 26.88 -4.26
CA PHE A 469 3.18 25.90 -4.40
C PHE A 469 3.79 25.46 -3.05
N PHE A 470 3.85 26.36 -2.07
CA PHE A 470 4.10 25.99 -0.68
C PHE A 470 2.98 25.11 -0.11
N GLY A 471 1.72 25.50 -0.32
CA GLY A 471 0.53 24.82 0.21
C GLY A 471 0.38 23.38 -0.27
N ILE A 472 0.51 23.12 -1.58
CA ILE A 472 0.38 21.77 -2.13
C ILE A 472 1.52 20.82 -1.74
N ARG A 473 2.67 21.34 -1.29
CA ARG A 473 3.81 20.54 -0.80
C ARG A 473 3.62 20.12 0.65
N GLY A 474 2.58 19.31 0.91
CA GLY A 474 2.25 18.75 2.24
C GLY A 474 0.85 19.10 2.77
N GLY A 475 0.14 20.06 2.17
CA GLY A 475 -1.23 20.44 2.55
C GLY A 475 -2.34 19.55 1.98
N GLY A 476 -1.99 18.48 1.27
CA GLY A 476 -2.94 17.51 0.72
C GLY A 476 -3.89 18.11 -0.30
N SER A 477 -5.14 17.65 -0.30
CA SER A 477 -6.19 18.07 -1.24
C SER A 477 -6.82 19.45 -0.94
N ASN A 478 -6.31 20.21 0.04
CA ASN A 478 -6.97 21.42 0.55
C ASN A 478 -7.10 22.60 -0.42
N PHE A 479 -6.34 22.64 -1.52
CA PHE A 479 -6.18 23.84 -2.34
C PHE A 479 -6.70 23.71 -3.78
N GLY A 480 -7.15 22.53 -4.17
CA GLY A 480 -7.64 22.27 -5.53
C GLY A 480 -7.31 20.88 -6.05
N VAL A 481 -7.57 20.69 -7.33
CA VAL A 481 -7.32 19.46 -8.08
C VAL A 481 -6.07 19.66 -8.93
N VAL A 482 -4.99 18.92 -8.66
CA VAL A 482 -3.81 18.91 -9.53
C VAL A 482 -4.01 17.94 -10.68
N THR A 483 -3.90 18.42 -11.91
CA THR A 483 -4.06 17.63 -13.15
C THR A 483 -2.73 17.19 -13.77
N GLU A 484 -1.64 17.94 -13.58
CA GLU A 484 -0.28 17.55 -13.95
C GLU A 484 0.72 17.95 -12.84
N PHE A 485 1.68 17.09 -12.56
CA PHE A 485 2.86 17.35 -11.71
C PHE A 485 4.12 17.30 -12.58
N VAL A 486 5.09 18.18 -12.32
CA VAL A 486 6.43 18.14 -12.95
C VAL A 486 7.46 17.85 -11.88
N PHE A 487 8.08 16.67 -11.94
CA PHE A 487 9.10 16.21 -11.00
C PHE A 487 10.50 16.29 -11.60
N LYS A 488 11.46 16.66 -10.76
CA LYS A 488 12.89 16.45 -11.00
C LYS A 488 13.21 14.95 -10.95
N LEU A 489 14.02 14.52 -11.91
CA LEU A 489 14.58 13.17 -11.98
C LEU A 489 16.08 13.17 -11.64
N HIS A 490 16.56 12.04 -11.12
CA HIS A 490 17.95 11.79 -10.78
C HIS A 490 18.46 10.54 -11.49
N PRO A 491 19.78 10.41 -11.76
CA PRO A 491 20.37 9.17 -12.25
C PRO A 491 20.07 8.00 -11.32
N GLN A 492 19.57 6.89 -11.87
CA GLN A 492 19.20 5.70 -11.12
C GLN A 492 19.76 4.45 -11.78
N ARG A 493 20.32 3.55 -10.97
CA ARG A 493 20.74 2.21 -11.42
C ARG A 493 19.52 1.41 -11.89
N ALA A 494 19.68 0.64 -12.96
CA ALA A 494 18.66 -0.31 -13.42
C ALA A 494 18.29 -1.35 -12.34
N THR A 495 19.22 -1.64 -11.43
CA THR A 495 19.06 -2.63 -10.36
C THR A 495 19.46 -2.11 -8.98
N VAL A 496 18.81 -2.65 -7.96
CA VAL A 496 18.98 -2.35 -6.53
C VAL A 496 18.94 -3.64 -5.72
N TYR A 497 19.58 -3.65 -4.55
CA TYR A 497 19.46 -4.77 -3.61
C TYR A 497 18.21 -4.61 -2.73
N HIS A 498 17.34 -5.62 -2.76
CA HIS A 498 16.05 -5.57 -2.07
C HIS A 498 15.54 -6.96 -1.69
N GLY A 499 14.71 -7.03 -0.65
CA GLY A 499 13.91 -8.22 -0.36
C GLY A 499 13.62 -8.43 1.12
N MET A 500 12.88 -9.50 1.41
CA MET A 500 12.44 -9.83 2.77
C MET A 500 13.40 -10.80 3.46
N VAL A 501 13.69 -10.54 4.72
CA VAL A 501 14.39 -11.43 5.66
C VAL A 501 13.47 -11.67 6.85
N THR A 502 13.28 -12.92 7.26
CA THR A 502 12.31 -13.28 8.32
C THR A 502 12.98 -14.02 9.47
N PHE A 503 12.61 -13.67 10.70
CA PHE A 503 13.18 -14.15 11.96
C PHE A 503 12.08 -14.65 12.90
N PRO A 504 12.38 -15.55 13.86
CA PRO A 504 11.43 -15.92 14.89
C PRO A 504 11.21 -14.75 15.84
N LEU A 505 10.05 -14.67 16.51
CA LEU A 505 9.79 -13.63 17.52
C LEU A 505 10.84 -13.60 18.64
N THR A 506 11.46 -14.74 18.96
CA THR A 506 12.54 -14.85 19.96
C THR A 506 13.81 -14.06 19.58
N ALA A 507 13.94 -13.59 18.35
CA ALA A 507 15.02 -12.70 17.92
C ALA A 507 14.66 -11.19 18.05
N LEU A 508 13.42 -10.83 18.42
CA LEU A 508 12.94 -9.45 18.40
C LEU A 508 13.79 -8.48 19.21
N GLU A 509 14.26 -8.88 20.40
CA GLU A 509 15.12 -8.06 21.26
C GLU A 509 16.43 -7.69 20.53
N LYS A 510 17.15 -8.69 20.02
CA LYS A 510 18.37 -8.50 19.23
C LYS A 510 18.13 -7.67 17.96
N ILE A 511 17.01 -7.90 17.26
CA ILE A 511 16.65 -7.13 16.07
C ILE A 511 16.41 -5.66 16.44
N VAL A 512 15.70 -5.38 17.54
CA VAL A 512 15.48 -4.01 18.02
C VAL A 512 16.79 -3.33 18.43
N GLU A 513 17.72 -4.06 19.07
CA GLU A 513 19.06 -3.55 19.38
C GLU A 513 19.87 -3.22 18.12
N GLU A 514 19.93 -4.14 17.15
CA GLU A 514 20.65 -3.90 15.88
C GLU A 514 19.98 -2.81 15.04
N THR A 515 18.64 -2.76 14.98
CA THR A 515 17.90 -1.64 14.37
C THR A 515 18.24 -0.32 15.04
N ALA A 516 18.40 -0.26 16.38
CA ALA A 516 18.80 0.95 17.07
C ALA A 516 20.24 1.38 16.70
N LYS A 517 21.19 0.44 16.65
CA LYS A 517 22.60 0.68 16.28
C LYS A 517 22.73 1.12 14.83
N TRP A 518 22.06 0.41 13.91
CA TRP A 518 22.01 0.73 12.49
C TRP A 518 21.35 2.09 12.24
N TRP A 519 20.18 2.35 12.82
CA TRP A 519 19.45 3.62 12.66
C TRP A 519 20.26 4.84 13.15
N ALA A 520 21.06 4.68 14.21
CA ALA A 520 21.93 5.73 14.72
C ALA A 520 23.13 6.05 13.81
N ASN A 521 23.49 5.15 12.89
CA ASN A 521 24.64 5.26 11.99
C ASN A 521 24.24 5.10 10.51
N VAL A 522 22.96 5.30 10.20
CA VAL A 522 22.36 4.88 8.93
C VAL A 522 22.91 5.67 7.73
N GLY A 523 23.23 4.95 6.66
CA GLY A 523 23.76 5.53 5.42
C GLY A 523 22.72 6.29 4.59
N GLU A 524 23.17 6.94 3.52
CA GLU A 524 22.31 7.73 2.63
C GLU A 524 21.60 6.88 1.55
N ARG A 525 21.93 5.60 1.37
CA ARG A 525 21.44 4.75 0.25
C ARG A 525 20.48 3.64 0.64
N GLU A 526 20.12 3.58 1.90
CA GLU A 526 19.46 2.42 2.52
C GLU A 526 18.13 2.80 3.12
N ALA A 527 17.25 1.81 3.26
CA ALA A 527 16.01 1.94 4.00
C ALA A 527 15.55 0.56 4.48
N MET A 528 14.73 0.54 5.51
CA MET A 528 14.18 -0.70 6.06
C MET A 528 12.75 -0.50 6.54
N TYR A 529 11.86 -1.42 6.17
CA TYR A 529 10.67 -1.68 6.97
C TYR A 529 10.94 -2.82 7.94
N GLN A 530 10.48 -2.67 9.19
CA GLN A 530 10.44 -3.74 10.17
C GLN A 530 8.98 -4.03 10.51
N PHE A 531 8.51 -5.22 10.14
CA PHE A 531 7.16 -5.70 10.39
C PHE A 531 7.16 -6.66 11.58
N LEU A 532 6.20 -6.50 12.49
CA LEU A 532 5.83 -7.55 13.45
C LEU A 532 4.49 -8.14 13.00
N ASN A 533 4.53 -9.44 12.68
CA ASN A 533 3.46 -10.13 11.97
C ASN A 533 3.03 -11.41 12.70
N LEU A 534 1.71 -11.65 12.70
CA LEU A 534 1.14 -12.99 12.83
C LEU A 534 1.08 -13.64 11.46
N GLY A 535 1.82 -14.74 11.27
CA GLY A 535 1.85 -15.49 10.02
C GLY A 535 0.55 -16.24 9.70
N PRO A 536 0.48 -16.93 8.55
CA PRO A 536 -0.70 -17.71 8.16
C PRO A 536 -1.06 -18.83 9.14
N ASP A 537 -0.05 -19.43 9.78
CA ASP A 537 -0.19 -20.44 10.85
C ASP A 537 -0.36 -19.80 12.26
N ASP A 538 -0.68 -18.51 12.35
CA ASP A 538 -0.59 -17.65 13.55
C ASP A 538 0.81 -17.62 14.22
N LYS A 539 1.83 -18.16 13.55
CA LYS A 539 3.23 -18.10 14.00
C LYS A 539 3.73 -16.66 14.00
N SER A 540 4.16 -16.22 15.18
CA SER A 540 4.72 -14.89 15.40
C SER A 540 6.11 -14.76 14.79
N GLY A 541 6.36 -13.68 14.05
CA GLY A 541 7.66 -13.43 13.43
C GLY A 541 7.96 -11.95 13.19
N VAL A 542 9.25 -11.65 13.04
CA VAL A 542 9.74 -10.34 12.63
C VAL A 542 10.21 -10.44 11.19
N THR A 543 9.71 -9.59 10.31
CA THR A 543 10.16 -9.52 8.91
C THR A 543 10.79 -8.16 8.67
N LEU A 544 12.01 -8.16 8.13
CA LEU A 544 12.68 -6.97 7.63
C LEU A 544 12.52 -6.95 6.11
N LEU A 545 12.03 -5.84 5.54
CA LEU A 545 12.11 -5.58 4.11
C LEU A 545 13.24 -4.58 3.89
N LEU A 546 14.36 -5.08 3.40
CA LEU A 546 15.61 -4.34 3.26
C LEU A 546 15.67 -3.68 1.88
N PHE A 547 16.21 -2.47 1.80
CA PHE A 547 16.52 -1.78 0.55
C PHE A 547 17.91 -1.15 0.63
N TYR A 548 18.70 -1.31 -0.43
CA TYR A 548 19.96 -0.60 -0.65
C TYR A 548 20.10 -0.21 -2.12
N ASN A 549 20.29 1.09 -2.41
CA ASN A 549 20.46 1.60 -3.77
C ASN A 549 21.88 1.34 -4.31
N GLY A 550 22.16 0.06 -4.58
CA GLY A 550 23.46 -0.42 -5.00
C GLY A 550 23.42 -1.90 -5.34
N THR A 551 24.59 -2.53 -5.33
CA THR A 551 24.76 -3.96 -5.62
C THR A 551 24.37 -4.85 -4.44
N GLU A 552 24.11 -6.12 -4.72
CA GLU A 552 23.90 -7.13 -3.67
C GLU A 552 25.09 -7.27 -2.70
N ALA A 553 26.33 -7.11 -3.18
CA ALA A 553 27.52 -7.18 -2.32
C ALA A 553 27.57 -6.03 -1.30
N GLU A 554 27.29 -4.79 -1.73
CA GLU A 554 27.20 -3.62 -0.84
C GLU A 554 26.04 -3.79 0.16
N GLY A 555 24.86 -4.19 -0.32
CA GLY A 555 23.67 -4.37 0.52
C GLY A 555 23.83 -5.47 1.57
N ARG A 556 24.40 -6.63 1.22
CA ARG A 556 24.72 -7.70 2.19
C ARG A 556 25.77 -7.28 3.20
N SER A 557 26.77 -6.50 2.79
CA SER A 557 27.75 -5.93 3.71
C SER A 557 27.10 -4.92 4.67
N ASN A 558 26.18 -4.10 4.18
CA ASN A 558 25.52 -3.07 4.98
C ASN A 558 24.61 -3.65 6.06
N PHE A 559 23.79 -4.63 5.70
CA PHE A 559 22.85 -5.27 6.61
C PHE A 559 23.43 -6.52 7.32
N LYS A 560 24.76 -6.71 7.28
CA LYS A 560 25.44 -7.92 7.79
C LYS A 560 25.02 -8.28 9.23
N ALA A 561 24.92 -7.29 10.11
CA ALA A 561 24.54 -7.49 11.51
C ALA A 561 23.18 -8.20 11.67
N PHE A 562 22.20 -7.94 10.78
CA PHE A 562 20.92 -8.63 10.80
C PHE A 562 21.02 -10.07 10.30
N PHE A 563 21.86 -10.35 9.28
CA PHE A 563 22.11 -11.71 8.82
C PHE A 563 22.83 -12.57 9.87
N ASP A 564 23.76 -11.97 10.62
CA ASP A 564 24.50 -12.64 11.71
C ASP A 564 23.60 -13.09 12.88
N ILE A 565 22.37 -12.57 13.00
CA ILE A 565 21.37 -13.02 13.99
C ILE A 565 20.86 -14.44 13.67
N GLY A 566 20.90 -14.87 12.40
CA GLY A 566 20.38 -16.15 11.94
C GLY A 566 18.91 -16.10 11.52
N PRO A 567 18.60 -15.65 10.28
CA PRO A 567 17.24 -15.64 9.77
C PRO A 567 16.69 -17.04 9.48
N LEU A 568 15.36 -17.20 9.56
CA LEU A 568 14.64 -18.40 9.11
C LEU A 568 14.54 -18.48 7.59
N ALA A 569 14.49 -17.33 6.92
CA ALA A 569 14.43 -17.21 5.47
C ALA A 569 15.05 -15.88 5.03
N ASP A 570 15.78 -15.93 3.92
CA ASP A 570 16.34 -14.77 3.21
C ASP A 570 15.86 -14.83 1.75
N TYR A 571 15.13 -13.80 1.32
CA TYR A 571 14.67 -13.58 -0.05
C TYR A 571 15.30 -12.33 -0.69
N THR A 572 16.36 -11.79 -0.07
CA THR A 572 17.08 -10.63 -0.58
C THR A 572 17.98 -10.99 -1.76
N LYS A 573 18.01 -10.09 -2.75
CA LYS A 573 18.81 -10.22 -3.97
C LYS A 573 18.86 -8.88 -4.71
N GLU A 574 19.71 -8.78 -5.72
CA GLU A 574 19.61 -7.70 -6.71
C GLU A 574 18.36 -7.87 -7.61
N ILE A 575 17.55 -6.83 -7.76
CA ILE A 575 16.31 -6.79 -8.57
C ILE A 575 16.24 -5.51 -9.43
N PRO A 576 15.40 -5.46 -10.49
CA PRO A 576 15.09 -4.22 -11.21
C PRO A 576 14.50 -3.16 -10.26
N TYR A 577 14.93 -1.90 -10.40
CA TYR A 577 14.49 -0.79 -9.54
C TYR A 577 12.95 -0.63 -9.54
N GLU A 578 12.32 -0.67 -10.70
CA GLU A 578 10.87 -0.52 -10.85
C GLU A 578 10.05 -1.64 -10.19
N SER A 579 10.68 -2.78 -9.88
CA SER A 579 10.04 -3.90 -9.17
C SER A 579 10.19 -3.81 -7.64
N ALA A 580 11.01 -2.92 -7.08
CA ALA A 580 11.08 -2.72 -5.62
C ALA A 580 9.74 -2.26 -5.02
N ASN A 581 8.98 -1.48 -5.79
CA ASN A 581 7.63 -1.03 -5.42
C ASN A 581 6.56 -2.13 -5.59
N GLU A 582 6.90 -3.32 -6.09
CA GLU A 582 5.97 -4.44 -6.28
C GLU A 582 6.00 -5.41 -5.08
N SER A 583 7.04 -5.38 -4.24
CA SER A 583 7.26 -6.33 -3.14
C SER A 583 6.18 -6.32 -2.05
N LEU A 584 5.42 -5.24 -1.92
CA LEU A 584 4.30 -5.12 -0.97
C LEU A 584 2.92 -5.34 -1.58
N ASN A 585 2.81 -5.53 -2.92
CA ASN A 585 1.52 -5.65 -3.61
C ASN A 585 0.69 -6.86 -3.15
N GLY A 586 1.35 -7.96 -2.77
CA GLY A 586 0.69 -9.16 -2.24
C GLY A 586 -0.03 -8.93 -0.91
N GLU A 587 0.45 -7.96 -0.11
CA GLU A 587 -0.15 -7.57 1.17
C GLU A 587 -1.09 -6.36 1.03
N MET A 588 -0.86 -5.50 0.03
CA MET A 588 -1.59 -4.24 -0.18
C MET A 588 -2.64 -4.34 -1.31
N PHE A 589 -3.20 -5.51 -1.58
CA PHE A 589 -4.11 -5.72 -2.70
C PHE A 589 -5.46 -4.97 -2.55
N ARG A 590 -6.08 -4.64 -3.69
CA ARG A 590 -7.35 -3.91 -3.73
C ARG A 590 -8.52 -4.79 -3.27
N GLY A 591 -9.50 -4.20 -2.59
CA GLY A 591 -10.73 -4.87 -2.16
C GLY A 591 -10.66 -5.53 -0.77
N GLN A 592 -9.64 -5.20 0.04
CA GLN A 592 -9.64 -5.46 1.48
C GLN A 592 -10.28 -4.29 2.25
N GLY A 593 -10.68 -4.53 3.48
CA GLY A 593 -10.97 -3.46 4.43
C GLY A 593 -9.67 -3.03 5.08
N ILE A 594 -9.39 -1.73 5.15
CA ILE A 594 -8.14 -1.18 5.70
C ILE A 594 -8.45 -0.10 6.74
N PHE A 595 -7.78 -0.17 7.86
CA PHE A 595 -7.63 0.89 8.85
C PHE A 595 -6.13 1.09 9.05
N LEU A 596 -5.71 2.34 9.03
CA LEU A 596 -4.33 2.76 9.23
C LEU A 596 -4.33 3.78 10.36
N LYS A 597 -3.37 3.69 11.27
CA LYS A 597 -3.07 4.78 12.19
C LYS A 597 -1.57 4.94 12.32
N GLY A 598 -1.07 6.11 11.92
CA GLY A 598 0.35 6.48 12.02
C GLY A 598 0.74 7.07 13.38
N GLY A 599 2.03 6.92 13.72
CA GLY A 599 2.69 7.54 14.86
C GLY A 599 4.16 7.84 14.56
N SER A 600 4.80 8.63 15.44
CA SER A 600 6.21 9.01 15.32
C SER A 600 7.08 8.20 16.27
N LEU A 601 8.21 7.70 15.77
CA LEU A 601 9.19 6.91 16.52
C LEU A 601 10.52 7.68 16.59
N ARG A 602 10.97 8.04 17.80
CA ARG A 602 12.28 8.64 18.02
C ARG A 602 13.39 7.59 18.02
N ARG A 603 13.12 6.44 18.63
CA ARG A 603 14.02 5.27 18.66
C ARG A 603 13.17 3.99 18.77
N PRO A 604 13.58 2.86 18.16
CA PRO A 604 13.01 1.57 18.51
C PRO A 604 13.36 1.24 19.97
N GLU A 605 12.44 0.59 20.67
CA GLU A 605 12.58 0.25 22.09
C GLU A 605 11.84 -1.08 22.34
N TYR A 606 12.52 -2.07 22.90
CA TYR A 606 12.06 -3.45 22.88
C TYR A 606 10.81 -3.68 23.73
N HIS A 607 10.76 -3.13 24.94
CA HIS A 607 9.67 -3.45 25.89
C HIS A 607 8.32 -2.90 25.42
N SER A 608 8.27 -1.65 24.96
CA SER A 608 7.05 -1.04 24.42
C SER A 608 6.61 -1.68 23.09
N ILE A 609 7.56 -2.09 22.23
CA ILE A 609 7.26 -2.83 21.00
C ILE A 609 6.69 -4.22 21.33
N MET A 610 7.28 -4.94 22.29
CA MET A 610 6.81 -6.26 22.71
C MET A 610 5.45 -6.19 23.41
N GLN A 611 5.23 -5.20 24.28
CA GLN A 611 3.93 -5.00 24.94
C GLN A 611 2.82 -4.64 23.93
N ALA A 612 3.13 -3.79 22.94
CA ALA A 612 2.23 -3.51 21.84
C ALA A 612 1.98 -4.76 20.96
N TYR A 613 3.00 -5.59 20.77
CA TYR A 613 2.87 -6.86 20.06
C TYR A 613 1.92 -7.83 20.79
N GLU A 614 2.15 -8.09 22.07
CA GLU A 614 1.29 -8.92 22.91
C GLU A 614 -0.17 -8.46 22.84
N LYS A 615 -0.41 -7.15 22.94
CA LYS A 615 -1.74 -6.54 22.79
C LYS A 615 -2.37 -6.86 21.43
N ILE A 616 -1.66 -6.70 20.31
CA ILE A 616 -2.25 -7.03 18.99
C ILE A 616 -2.44 -8.54 18.78
N THR A 617 -1.68 -9.40 19.45
CA THR A 617 -1.91 -10.86 19.38
C THR A 617 -3.16 -11.32 20.12
N SER A 618 -3.66 -10.56 21.10
CA SER A 618 -4.89 -10.90 21.83
C SER A 618 -6.16 -10.78 20.98
N VAL A 619 -6.06 -10.29 19.74
CA VAL A 619 -7.16 -10.16 18.76
C VAL A 619 -6.84 -10.86 17.44
N SER A 620 -5.98 -11.89 17.46
CA SER A 620 -5.69 -12.68 16.25
C SER A 620 -6.95 -13.31 15.66
N ASN A 621 -7.26 -12.99 14.40
CA ASN A 621 -8.49 -13.41 13.75
C ASN A 621 -8.26 -13.82 12.27
N PRO A 622 -8.71 -14.99 11.80
CA PRO A 622 -8.60 -15.38 10.38
C PRO A 622 -9.35 -14.47 9.39
N LYS A 623 -10.22 -13.57 9.89
CA LYS A 623 -10.95 -12.56 9.11
C LYS A 623 -10.34 -11.15 9.19
N ALA A 624 -9.53 -10.85 10.20
CA ALA A 624 -8.89 -9.56 10.41
C ALA A 624 -7.47 -9.71 11.00
N ARG A 625 -6.49 -9.05 10.39
CA ARG A 625 -5.10 -9.09 10.85
C ARG A 625 -4.64 -7.69 11.26
N VAL A 626 -3.96 -7.61 12.40
CA VAL A 626 -3.31 -6.40 12.89
C VAL A 626 -1.80 -6.54 12.69
N HIS A 627 -1.17 -5.51 12.16
CA HIS A 627 0.26 -5.47 11.88
C HIS A 627 0.87 -4.20 12.47
N ILE A 628 2.06 -4.31 13.07
CA ILE A 628 2.90 -3.16 13.42
C ILE A 628 3.96 -3.02 12.34
N VAL A 629 4.07 -1.83 11.75
CA VAL A 629 5.01 -1.51 10.68
C VAL A 629 5.87 -0.32 11.11
N PHE A 630 7.17 -0.53 11.26
CA PHE A 630 8.16 0.54 11.49
C PHE A 630 8.84 0.89 10.17
N GLU A 631 9.01 2.19 9.92
CA GLU A 631 9.44 2.73 8.62
C GLU A 631 10.71 3.55 8.78
N PHE A 632 11.86 2.92 8.56
CA PHE A 632 13.18 3.51 8.73
C PHE A 632 13.73 4.00 7.39
N PHE A 633 13.30 5.20 7.00
CA PHE A 633 13.84 5.96 5.87
C PHE A 633 14.80 7.05 6.37
N PRO A 634 16.11 7.00 6.07
CA PRO A 634 17.10 7.94 6.57
C PRO A 634 16.70 9.40 6.42
N LEU A 635 16.67 10.10 7.55
CA LEU A 635 16.16 11.46 7.62
C LEU A 635 17.19 12.54 7.26
N GLY A 636 18.46 12.18 7.05
CA GLY A 636 19.55 13.15 6.83
C GLY A 636 19.24 14.14 5.70
N LYS A 637 18.87 13.63 4.51
CA LYS A 637 18.50 14.49 3.39
C LYS A 637 17.21 15.26 3.62
N VAL A 638 16.19 14.64 4.23
CA VAL A 638 14.92 15.31 4.56
C VAL A 638 15.17 16.48 5.49
N LEU A 639 15.88 16.28 6.61
CA LEU A 639 16.19 17.29 7.63
C LEU A 639 17.19 18.35 7.15
N SER A 640 17.94 18.11 6.06
CA SER A 640 18.77 19.14 5.42
C SER A 640 17.95 20.27 4.78
N ILE A 641 16.65 20.05 4.55
CA ILE A 641 15.73 21.01 3.94
C ILE A 641 15.04 21.81 5.06
N PRO A 642 15.13 23.16 5.07
CA PRO A 642 14.59 23.96 6.16
C PRO A 642 13.07 23.82 6.35
N GLN A 643 12.61 23.95 7.60
CA GLN A 643 11.18 24.09 7.89
C GLN A 643 10.60 25.34 7.21
N GLY A 644 9.29 25.36 6.95
CA GLY A 644 8.60 26.50 6.33
C GLY A 644 8.86 26.71 4.83
N VAL A 645 9.74 25.92 4.20
CA VAL A 645 9.91 25.86 2.73
C VAL A 645 8.72 25.16 2.06
N THR A 646 8.12 24.20 2.75
CA THR A 646 6.93 23.46 2.32
C THR A 646 5.91 23.34 3.47
N ALA A 647 4.65 23.06 3.16
CA ALA A 647 3.60 22.83 4.16
C ALA A 647 3.88 21.61 5.07
N PHE A 648 4.58 20.59 4.56
CA PHE A 648 4.98 19.41 5.33
C PHE A 648 5.98 19.74 6.46
N ARG A 649 5.76 19.13 7.64
CA ARG A 649 6.59 19.29 8.85
C ARG A 649 7.65 18.18 8.92
N ARG A 650 8.93 18.55 9.01
CA ARG A 650 10.05 17.58 8.99
C ARG A 650 10.57 17.28 10.40
N ASP A 651 9.93 16.37 11.13
CA ASP A 651 10.41 15.98 12.46
C ASP A 651 11.61 15.00 12.39
N PRO A 652 12.55 15.05 13.35
CA PRO A 652 13.65 14.10 13.45
C PRO A 652 13.19 12.78 14.12
N THR A 653 12.17 12.16 13.55
CA THR A 653 11.56 10.91 14.01
C THR A 653 11.20 10.03 12.82
N ALA A 654 11.51 8.74 12.91
CA ALA A 654 10.99 7.75 11.96
C ALA A 654 9.46 7.68 12.06
N THR A 655 8.80 7.13 11.05
CA THR A 655 7.35 6.87 11.08
C THR A 655 7.11 5.41 11.46
N PHE A 656 6.00 5.15 12.13
CA PHE A 656 5.44 3.80 12.22
C PHE A 656 3.92 3.86 12.03
N ALA A 657 3.32 2.73 11.69
CA ALA A 657 1.89 2.60 11.58
C ALA A 657 1.42 1.26 12.17
N LEU A 658 0.21 1.27 12.74
CA LEU A 658 -0.55 0.03 12.87
C LEU A 658 -1.59 -0.03 11.76
N MET A 659 -1.69 -1.22 11.16
CA MET A 659 -2.59 -1.52 10.07
C MET A 659 -3.50 -2.67 10.48
N VAL A 660 -4.81 -2.44 10.45
CA VAL A 660 -5.82 -3.49 10.54
C VAL A 660 -6.35 -3.77 9.14
N ARG A 661 -6.25 -5.02 8.68
CA ARG A 661 -6.73 -5.48 7.38
C ARG A 661 -7.80 -6.54 7.56
N TRP A 662 -8.93 -6.45 6.87
CA TRP A 662 -10.03 -7.41 7.01
C TRP A 662 -10.76 -7.76 5.72
N LYS A 663 -11.56 -8.83 5.79
CA LYS A 663 -12.40 -9.34 4.69
C LYS A 663 -13.80 -8.70 4.73
N GLU A 664 -14.43 -8.55 3.56
CA GLU A 664 -15.79 -8.02 3.44
C GLU A 664 -16.80 -8.85 4.27
N GLY A 665 -17.72 -8.16 4.95
CA GLY A 665 -18.68 -8.79 5.88
C GLY A 665 -18.11 -9.14 7.26
N TYR A 666 -16.93 -8.63 7.61
CA TYR A 666 -16.42 -8.60 8.99
C TYR A 666 -16.31 -7.14 9.46
N GLU A 667 -16.68 -6.89 10.72
CA GLU A 667 -16.57 -5.59 11.37
C GLU A 667 -15.47 -5.69 12.46
N PRO A 668 -14.34 -4.96 12.33
CA PRO A 668 -13.17 -5.11 13.20
C PRO A 668 -13.06 -4.04 14.29
N GLU A 669 -14.12 -3.81 15.08
CA GLU A 669 -14.12 -2.79 16.13
C GLU A 669 -13.05 -3.10 17.20
N GLN A 670 -12.97 -4.36 17.60
CA GLN A 670 -12.02 -4.83 18.62
C GLN A 670 -10.57 -4.70 18.13
N GLU A 671 -10.30 -5.07 16.87
CA GLU A 671 -8.96 -4.93 16.27
C GLU A 671 -8.56 -3.46 16.09
N LYS A 672 -9.49 -2.56 15.76
CA LYS A 672 -9.25 -1.10 15.70
C LYS A 672 -8.97 -0.52 17.10
N GLU A 673 -9.74 -0.90 18.11
CA GLU A 673 -9.54 -0.46 19.50
C GLU A 673 -8.15 -0.88 20.00
N VAL A 674 -7.81 -2.16 19.82
CA VAL A 674 -6.50 -2.71 20.15
C VAL A 674 -5.35 -2.04 19.38
N ALA A 675 -5.54 -1.71 18.10
CA ALA A 675 -4.54 -0.95 17.35
C ALA A 675 -4.30 0.45 17.92
N ASN A 676 -5.34 1.14 18.40
CA ASN A 676 -5.19 2.45 19.06
C ASN A 676 -4.49 2.33 20.43
N GLU A 677 -4.79 1.28 21.21
CA GLU A 677 -4.08 0.99 22.47
C GLU A 677 -2.59 0.69 22.23
N ALA A 678 -2.28 -0.19 21.27
CA ALA A 678 -0.91 -0.59 20.94
C ALA A 678 -0.07 0.58 20.39
N ILE A 679 -0.66 1.50 19.63
CA ILE A 679 -0.01 2.78 19.27
C ILE A 679 0.29 3.62 20.50
N SER A 680 -0.66 3.71 21.43
CA SER A 680 -0.51 4.53 22.64
C SER A 680 0.62 4.00 23.53
N ILE A 681 0.77 2.67 23.64
CA ILE A 681 1.90 2.02 24.32
C ILE A 681 3.24 2.48 23.73
N ILE A 682 3.41 2.40 22.41
CA ILE A 682 4.66 2.79 21.73
C ILE A 682 4.90 4.30 21.90
N LEU A 683 3.91 5.15 21.62
CA LEU A 683 4.03 6.62 21.68
C LEU A 683 4.38 7.14 23.09
N ASN A 684 3.84 6.52 24.14
CA ASN A 684 4.10 6.93 25.52
C ASN A 684 5.59 6.79 25.88
N GLU A 685 6.27 5.73 25.44
CA GLU A 685 7.71 5.56 25.68
C GLU A 685 8.57 6.52 24.83
N GLN A 686 8.09 6.97 23.66
CA GLN A 686 8.80 7.98 22.86
C GLN A 686 8.87 9.35 23.54
N LYS A 687 7.98 9.65 24.50
CA LYS A 687 7.92 10.90 25.29
C LYS A 687 7.86 12.15 24.39
N LEU A 688 7.15 12.03 23.26
CA LEU A 688 6.96 13.10 22.28
C LEU A 688 5.78 13.98 22.67
N ALA A 689 6.03 15.25 22.95
CA ALA A 689 5.00 16.20 23.36
C ALA A 689 4.26 16.84 22.16
N GLY A 690 2.95 17.05 22.32
CA GLY A 690 2.12 17.82 21.40
C GLY A 690 2.10 17.28 19.97
N SER A 691 2.32 18.16 18.99
CA SER A 691 2.26 17.82 17.57
C SER A 691 3.27 16.75 17.14
N LYS A 692 4.40 16.61 17.85
CA LYS A 692 5.49 15.67 17.49
C LYS A 692 5.12 14.19 17.62
N GLY A 693 4.05 13.86 18.35
CA GLY A 693 3.48 12.51 18.39
C GLY A 693 2.63 12.14 17.17
N PHE A 694 2.20 13.13 16.36
CA PHE A 694 1.51 12.86 15.10
C PHE A 694 2.48 12.31 14.07
N GLY A 695 2.26 11.07 13.64
CA GLY A 695 2.94 10.48 12.49
C GLY A 695 2.44 11.03 11.15
N TYR A 696 2.82 10.35 10.07
CA TYR A 696 2.53 10.77 8.70
C TYR A 696 1.03 10.92 8.40
N GLY A 697 0.62 12.11 7.95
CA GLY A 697 -0.79 12.46 7.74
C GLY A 697 -1.52 11.66 6.66
N ASN A 698 -0.81 10.96 5.77
CA ASN A 698 -1.44 10.04 4.82
C ASN A 698 -1.88 8.70 5.47
N TYR A 699 -1.54 8.47 6.75
CA TYR A 699 -1.94 7.29 7.54
C TYR A 699 -3.00 7.59 8.62
N ASP A 700 -3.72 8.72 8.57
CA ASP A 700 -4.81 8.96 9.53
C ASP A 700 -6.10 8.22 9.11
N PRO A 701 -6.82 7.56 10.04
CA PRO A 701 -7.99 6.74 9.72
C PRO A 701 -9.26 7.54 9.43
N GLU A 702 -9.28 8.85 9.64
CA GLU A 702 -10.47 9.69 9.56
C GLU A 702 -10.30 10.88 8.61
N ALA A 703 -11.41 11.50 8.20
CA ALA A 703 -11.38 12.86 7.66
C ALA A 703 -11.19 13.83 8.83
N VAL A 704 -10.07 14.54 8.85
CA VAL A 704 -9.61 15.26 10.04
C VAL A 704 -9.97 16.74 9.98
N VAL A 705 -10.65 17.27 11.00
CA VAL A 705 -11.02 18.69 11.10
C VAL A 705 -10.55 19.29 12.43
N GLY A 706 -10.45 20.63 12.49
CA GLY A 706 -10.20 21.37 13.74
C GLY A 706 -8.80 21.16 14.34
N ASP A 707 -8.74 20.92 15.66
CA ASP A 707 -7.49 20.90 16.43
C ASP A 707 -6.43 19.91 15.91
N LYS A 708 -6.87 18.75 15.38
CA LYS A 708 -5.95 17.77 14.75
C LYS A 708 -5.28 18.35 13.49
N ALA A 709 -5.94 19.18 12.69
CA ALA A 709 -5.33 19.85 11.53
C ALA A 709 -4.31 20.91 11.96
N LYS A 710 -4.67 21.72 12.96
CA LYS A 710 -3.73 22.66 13.60
C LYS A 710 -2.51 21.95 14.18
N ALA A 711 -2.69 20.77 14.80
CA ALA A 711 -1.59 19.97 15.33
C ALA A 711 -0.72 19.34 14.23
N ALA A 712 -1.31 18.83 13.13
CA ALA A 712 -0.57 18.26 12.02
C ALA A 712 0.35 19.29 11.34
N PHE A 713 -0.19 20.46 10.99
CA PHE A 713 0.57 21.51 10.30
C PHE A 713 1.40 22.41 11.24
N ALA A 714 1.08 22.45 12.54
CA ALA A 714 1.80 23.20 13.58
C ALA A 714 2.08 24.66 13.18
N GLU A 715 3.36 25.06 13.13
CA GLU A 715 3.82 26.41 12.76
C GLU A 715 3.43 26.83 11.33
N ASN A 716 3.22 25.88 10.42
CA ASN A 716 2.75 26.19 9.07
C ASN A 716 1.25 26.51 9.01
N TYR A 717 0.46 26.18 10.05
CA TYR A 717 -1.00 26.29 10.00
C TYR A 717 -1.50 27.70 9.66
N PRO A 718 -1.05 28.80 10.31
CA PRO A 718 -1.57 30.14 10.01
C PRO A 718 -1.33 30.58 8.55
N ARG A 719 -0.18 30.19 7.96
CA ARG A 719 0.12 30.45 6.54
C ARG A 719 -0.83 29.67 5.63
N LEU A 720 -1.13 28.42 5.97
CA LEU A 720 -2.10 27.59 5.24
C LEU A 720 -3.53 28.14 5.37
N GLN A 721 -3.93 28.65 6.54
CA GLN A 721 -5.23 29.33 6.71
C GLN A 721 -5.37 30.57 5.83
N ALA A 722 -4.30 31.36 5.68
CA ALA A 722 -4.29 32.53 4.79
C ALA A 722 -4.38 32.14 3.31
N ILE A 723 -3.67 31.09 2.87
CA ILE A 723 -3.77 30.54 1.51
C ILE A 723 -5.20 30.01 1.27
N LYS A 724 -5.75 29.27 2.24
CA LYS A 724 -7.12 28.72 2.18
C LYS A 724 -8.15 29.84 2.02
N LYS A 725 -8.06 30.92 2.80
CA LYS A 725 -8.91 32.11 2.68
C LYS A 725 -8.88 32.75 1.29
N ARG A 726 -7.73 32.69 0.60
CA ARG A 726 -7.55 33.26 -0.74
C ARG A 726 -8.12 32.38 -1.86
N TYR A 727 -7.94 31.06 -1.78
CA TYR A 727 -8.21 30.15 -2.90
C TYR A 727 -9.35 29.14 -2.69
N ASP A 728 -9.83 28.95 -1.47
CA ASP A 728 -11.03 28.17 -1.13
C ASP A 728 -11.66 28.66 0.19
N PRO A 729 -12.21 29.89 0.23
CA PRO A 729 -12.88 30.46 1.41
C PRO A 729 -14.17 29.73 1.78
N GLU A 730 -14.83 29.07 0.82
CA GLU A 730 -16.02 28.24 1.02
C GLU A 730 -15.70 26.84 1.58
N VAL A 731 -14.41 26.47 1.66
CA VAL A 731 -13.91 25.19 2.18
C VAL A 731 -14.52 23.98 1.44
N ILE A 732 -14.70 24.11 0.12
CA ILE A 732 -15.27 23.03 -0.71
C ILE A 732 -14.35 21.81 -0.77
N PHE A 733 -13.04 22.02 -0.62
CA PHE A 733 -12.04 20.96 -0.50
C PHE A 733 -11.74 20.67 0.98
N ASN A 734 -12.43 19.67 1.53
CA ASN A 734 -12.43 19.35 2.97
C ASN A 734 -12.24 17.85 3.31
N LYS A 735 -11.88 17.02 2.33
CA LYS A 735 -11.83 15.53 2.48
C LYS A 735 -10.52 14.96 3.04
N TRP A 736 -9.70 15.77 3.69
CA TRP A 736 -8.44 15.35 4.35
C TRP A 736 -8.30 16.11 5.69
N PHE A 737 -7.09 16.48 6.12
CA PHE A 737 -6.86 17.43 7.22
C PHE A 737 -7.36 18.82 6.78
N ALA A 738 -8.66 19.09 6.94
CA ALA A 738 -9.32 20.27 6.42
C ALA A 738 -8.82 21.52 7.14
N ILE A 739 -8.30 22.47 6.37
CA ILE A 739 -7.80 23.75 6.87
C ILE A 739 -8.96 24.74 6.94
N THR A 740 -9.17 25.36 8.11
CA THR A 740 -10.11 26.47 8.27
C THR A 740 -9.48 27.77 7.74
N PRO A 741 -10.15 28.57 6.90
CA PRO A 741 -9.69 29.91 6.52
C PRO A 741 -9.33 30.79 7.72
N ALA A 742 -8.43 31.76 7.51
CA ALA A 742 -7.98 32.74 8.51
C ALA A 742 -9.00 33.87 8.76
#